data_AF-A0A8J3MN81-F1
#
_entry.id   AF-A0A8J3MN81-F1
#
_cell.length_a   1.000
_cell.length_b   1.000
_cell.length_c   1.000
_cell.angle_alpha   90.00
_cell.angle_beta   90.00
_cell.angle_gamma   90.00
#
_symmetry.space_group_name_H-M   'P 1'
#
loop_
_entity.id
_entity.type
_entity.pdbx_description
1 polymer ?
#
loop_
_entity_poly.entity_id
_entity_poly.type
_entity_poly.pdbx_seq_one_letter_code
_entity_poly.pdbx_strand_id
1 'polypeptide(L)'
;MNEDDRSALSCLRFDVAPVPDDVWRSSPFHVEALHGEVAGYILDGLADAERSADGSPMGVAMQGQAGSGKTHLLGWVREQTQLKGGYFFLVGLLDGGYFWKSTALAFLDGLYRPYREQRSQLAVFLDRLCEQAGVGEQARAAIGGNGLLERGHVDEFVGALRRHHQPVGMACHHTARALVLLAAGDPTAQDVGYAYLQSMEELEQGERHAWGIHPEPKLPQLVVQEISQLLALTGPAVVAVDQLDTLIAQAVTDTSGGSAGDESQDQIMLVNRIADGLMSLRQTTRRTLTVLSCLPSTWTLIRTQATKSVADRFREAVTLKGIASADIARDIVEKRFAVRFAEIGYVPEYPSWPVLPEAFAYATVMTPRRLINTINDHVQSCLRRGVVRELESLLADGDSAPPVVPVAPQPPGDDVLEARFTQLKQAADISGALRPSTEDSVVRELLEAGLAAWIEEQGRFGGQFKLDPPQGGKVALHARLRRILDETVEDEQHWSFRAVSAEQPIAALARIHAARTGAGLSRGITKRKLFLLRNEDWNKGPKTQEALKAFTEDGGAWLKMGEDDLRTFAALRQLLAERDPGLAAWLVSRRPAGRTMLLRTVLGEVAAELAQVEQAAEAEPAEPAADAAATGGESAVIALGTGYDDGLPLHLQLEWLRKHTVIFAGSGSGKTVLIRRLIEECALQGVSTIVLDPNNDLARLGDAWPQPPSGWLDGDAARAAEFLDGTDVVVWTPNRDAGRPVSFQPLPDFRSVLGDPDELAISIAAAVASLAPRAKVDGNTVKAELARAVLKESLTAFARTGGGGLKQFLDLLSELPEGLSQIDDAERIGFGLAQTLRAATVNDPLFGGDGAPVDPGLLLTPAPGKRARISVVSFVGLPSDEQRQSFVNQLQMALFAWIKKNPAGERPLGGLFVMDEAQTLAPSGPMTACTRSTLALASQARKYGLGLVFATQQPKGLHNGIPGNAATQFFGLLNAPVQIDAAREMARAKGADVPDIARLGTGEFYASGEGFAFRKVRTPLCLSHHPKSPLTTEEVVDRARAARD
;
A
#
# COMPACT_ATOMS: atom_id res chain seq x y z
N MET A 1 0.49 23.14 31.59
CA MET A 1 -0.51 22.06 31.77
C MET A 1 -0.43 21.61 33.22
N ASN A 2 -1.55 21.54 33.93
CA ASN A 2 -1.57 21.01 35.30
C ASN A 2 -1.51 19.45 35.26
N GLU A 3 -1.39 18.79 36.41
CA GLU A 3 -1.25 17.33 36.48
C GLU A 3 -2.55 16.59 36.10
N ASP A 4 -3.71 17.18 36.42
CA ASP A 4 -5.03 16.66 36.07
C ASP A 4 -5.30 16.71 34.56
N ASP A 5 -4.97 17.83 33.89
CA ASP A 5 -5.02 18.01 32.44
C ASP A 5 -4.11 17.01 31.73
N ARG A 6 -2.90 16.80 32.28
CA ARG A 6 -1.92 15.85 31.73
C ARG A 6 -2.46 14.43 31.82
N SER A 7 -3.02 14.07 32.98
CA SER A 7 -3.68 12.78 33.20
C SER A 7 -4.84 12.58 32.22
N ALA A 8 -5.71 13.60 32.07
CA ALA A 8 -6.84 13.58 31.16
C ALA A 8 -6.44 13.46 29.69
N LEU A 9 -5.47 14.24 29.20
CA LEU A 9 -4.99 14.11 27.82
C LEU A 9 -4.28 12.77 27.60
N SER A 10 -3.56 12.26 28.61
CA SER A 10 -2.87 10.96 28.50
C SER A 10 -3.82 9.75 28.45
N CYS A 11 -5.03 9.88 29.01
CA CYS A 11 -6.04 8.82 28.95
C CYS A 11 -6.76 8.78 27.58
N LEU A 12 -6.71 9.86 26.80
CA LEU A 12 -7.20 9.94 25.43
C LEU A 12 -6.23 9.24 24.45
N ARG A 13 -6.06 7.93 24.58
CA ARG A 13 -5.40 7.11 23.55
C ARG A 13 -6.41 6.70 22.47
N PHE A 14 -6.15 7.10 21.24
CA PHE A 14 -7.00 6.78 20.10
C PHE A 14 -6.47 5.54 19.38
N ASP A 15 -7.29 4.51 19.26
CA ASP A 15 -7.03 3.38 18.37
C ASP A 15 -7.48 3.79 16.96
N VAL A 16 -6.58 4.42 16.19
CA VAL A 16 -6.99 5.26 15.06
C VAL A 16 -7.27 4.50 13.77
N ALA A 17 -7.03 3.19 13.72
CA ALA A 17 -7.39 2.47 12.52
C ALA A 17 -7.81 1.02 12.84
N PRO A 18 -9.13 0.72 12.80
CA PRO A 18 -9.61 -0.59 13.20
C PRO A 18 -9.10 -1.68 12.26
N VAL A 19 -8.79 -2.84 12.84
CA VAL A 19 -8.53 -4.11 12.14
C VAL A 19 -9.83 -4.92 12.05
N PRO A 20 -9.99 -5.84 11.08
CA PRO A 20 -11.23 -6.59 10.87
C PRO A 20 -11.77 -7.27 12.14
N ASP A 21 -10.88 -7.81 12.96
CA ASP A 21 -11.28 -8.49 14.19
C ASP A 21 -11.72 -7.51 15.31
N ASP A 22 -11.53 -6.19 15.17
CA ASP A 22 -12.11 -5.18 16.08
C ASP A 22 -13.64 -5.19 16.05
N VAL A 23 -14.26 -5.79 15.04
CA VAL A 23 -15.70 -6.13 15.01
C VAL A 23 -16.12 -6.88 16.28
N TRP A 24 -15.20 -7.63 16.90
CA TRP A 24 -15.46 -8.40 18.11
C TRP A 24 -15.27 -7.62 19.42
N ARG A 25 -14.73 -6.40 19.37
CA ARG A 25 -14.66 -5.52 20.55
C ARG A 25 -15.97 -4.76 20.70
N SER A 26 -16.52 -4.73 21.92
CA SER A 26 -17.69 -3.90 22.21
C SER A 26 -17.34 -2.44 21.97
N SER A 27 -18.15 -1.76 21.15
CA SER A 27 -17.90 -0.36 20.83
C SER A 27 -18.91 0.52 21.55
N PRO A 28 -18.58 1.11 22.71
CA PRO A 28 -19.50 1.99 23.43
C PRO A 28 -19.76 3.32 22.70
N PHE A 29 -19.26 3.49 21.48
CA PHE A 29 -19.13 4.76 20.77
C PHE A 29 -19.95 4.85 19.48
N HIS A 30 -20.91 3.94 19.27
CA HIS A 30 -21.69 3.95 18.03
C HIS A 30 -22.55 5.21 17.88
N VAL A 31 -22.48 5.81 16.69
CA VAL A 31 -23.30 6.95 16.28
C VAL A 31 -24.23 6.49 15.17
N GLU A 32 -25.47 6.18 15.54
CA GLU A 32 -26.51 5.63 14.67
C GLU A 32 -26.77 6.49 13.43
N ALA A 33 -26.61 7.82 13.56
CA ALA A 33 -26.79 8.78 12.48
C ALA A 33 -25.72 8.75 11.37
N LEU A 34 -24.55 8.12 11.60
CA LEU A 34 -23.44 8.15 10.63
C LEU A 34 -23.72 7.32 9.36
N HIS A 35 -24.43 6.19 9.50
CA HIS A 35 -24.70 5.24 8.40
C HIS A 35 -26.14 4.71 8.40
N GLY A 36 -27.11 5.53 8.82
CA GLY A 36 -28.50 5.11 9.05
C GLY A 36 -29.17 4.38 7.87
N GLU A 37 -28.87 4.79 6.62
CA GLU A 37 -29.40 4.14 5.42
C GLU A 37 -28.89 2.70 5.26
N VAL A 38 -27.57 2.49 5.34
CA VAL A 38 -26.94 1.15 5.26
C VAL A 38 -27.39 0.27 6.42
N ALA A 39 -27.42 0.84 7.63
CA ALA A 39 -27.87 0.16 8.84
C ALA A 39 -29.31 -0.35 8.69
N GLY A 40 -30.21 0.48 8.15
CA GLY A 40 -31.60 0.10 7.85
C GLY A 40 -31.69 -1.10 6.91
N TYR A 41 -30.96 -1.07 5.78
CA TYR A 41 -30.95 -2.21 4.84
C TYR A 41 -30.46 -3.52 5.46
N ILE A 42 -29.46 -3.46 6.34
CA ILE A 42 -28.94 -4.66 7.03
C ILE A 42 -29.95 -5.17 8.05
N LEU A 43 -30.57 -4.29 8.84
CA LEU A 43 -31.60 -4.67 9.81
C LEU A 43 -32.84 -5.27 9.14
N ASP A 44 -33.24 -4.73 8.00
CA ASP A 44 -34.33 -5.29 7.17
C ASP A 44 -33.96 -6.68 6.64
N GLY A 45 -32.72 -6.85 6.14
CA GLY A 45 -32.22 -8.14 5.70
C GLY A 45 -32.18 -9.17 6.84
N LEU A 46 -31.82 -8.75 8.06
CA LEU A 46 -31.82 -9.61 9.24
C LEU A 46 -33.25 -10.00 9.64
N ALA A 47 -34.20 -9.06 9.58
CA ALA A 47 -35.61 -9.35 9.81
C ALA A 47 -36.20 -10.29 8.74
N ASP A 48 -35.74 -10.21 7.50
CA ASP A 48 -36.11 -11.14 6.43
C ASP A 48 -35.55 -12.56 6.71
N ALA A 49 -34.30 -12.67 7.18
CA ALA A 49 -33.73 -13.94 7.61
C ALA A 49 -34.49 -14.56 8.79
N GLU A 50 -34.94 -13.73 9.72
CA GLU A 50 -35.74 -14.15 10.87
C GLU A 50 -37.11 -14.68 10.45
N ARG A 51 -37.80 -14.01 9.53
CA ARG A 51 -39.13 -14.41 9.03
C ARG A 51 -39.11 -15.56 8.03
N SER A 52 -37.97 -15.83 7.41
CA SER A 52 -37.86 -16.85 6.36
C SER A 52 -37.94 -18.27 6.93
N ALA A 53 -38.74 -19.12 6.28
CA ALA A 53 -38.87 -20.53 6.64
C ALA A 53 -37.66 -21.37 6.19
N ASP A 54 -37.17 -21.13 4.96
CA ASP A 54 -36.10 -21.95 4.36
C ASP A 54 -35.06 -21.12 3.58
N GLY A 55 -35.37 -19.92 3.12
CA GLY A 55 -34.48 -19.14 2.24
C GLY A 55 -33.54 -18.19 2.98
N SER A 56 -32.38 -17.90 2.40
CA SER A 56 -31.54 -16.77 2.83
C SER A 56 -31.94 -15.50 2.05
N PRO A 57 -32.03 -14.32 2.72
CA PRO A 57 -32.41 -13.06 2.09
C PRO A 57 -31.38 -12.62 1.02
N MET A 58 -31.68 -11.53 0.30
CA MET A 58 -30.67 -10.91 -0.56
C MET A 58 -29.51 -10.38 0.29
N GLY A 59 -28.28 -10.57 -0.20
CA GLY A 59 -27.12 -10.03 0.49
C GLY A 59 -27.07 -8.51 0.41
N VAL A 60 -26.27 -7.86 1.25
CA VAL A 60 -26.06 -6.41 1.23
C VAL A 60 -24.60 -6.14 0.89
N ALA A 61 -24.35 -5.40 -0.19
CA ALA A 61 -23.00 -4.94 -0.53
C ALA A 61 -22.81 -3.50 -0.01
N MET A 62 -21.97 -3.35 1.00
CA MET A 62 -21.59 -2.07 1.59
C MET A 62 -20.26 -1.62 0.97
N GLN A 63 -20.29 -0.49 0.28
CA GLN A 63 -19.11 0.13 -0.31
C GLN A 63 -18.62 1.27 0.58
N GLY A 64 -17.32 1.45 0.75
CA GLY A 64 -16.81 2.65 1.42
C GLY A 64 -15.31 2.79 1.28
N GLN A 65 -14.84 4.04 1.15
CA GLN A 65 -13.41 4.36 1.15
C GLN A 65 -12.72 3.88 2.43
N ALA A 66 -11.41 3.71 2.40
CA ALA A 66 -10.63 3.39 3.60
C ALA A 66 -10.92 4.40 4.73
N GLY A 67 -11.22 3.91 5.93
CA GLY A 67 -11.54 4.76 7.08
C GLY A 67 -12.96 5.35 7.11
N SER A 68 -13.85 4.94 6.20
CA SER A 68 -15.27 5.36 6.18
C SER A 68 -16.12 4.84 7.33
N GLY A 69 -15.69 3.79 8.04
CA GLY A 69 -16.43 3.20 9.16
C GLY A 69 -16.93 1.76 8.96
N LYS A 70 -16.56 1.09 7.85
CA LYS A 70 -16.96 -0.30 7.51
C LYS A 70 -16.87 -1.28 8.70
N THR A 71 -15.68 -1.42 9.29
CA THR A 71 -15.42 -2.33 10.40
C THR A 71 -16.24 -1.98 11.65
N HIS A 72 -16.42 -0.69 11.93
CA HIS A 72 -17.24 -0.24 13.06
C HIS A 72 -18.72 -0.58 12.84
N LEU A 73 -19.24 -0.41 11.62
CA LEU A 73 -20.62 -0.80 11.30
C LEU A 73 -20.81 -2.32 11.43
N LEU A 74 -19.86 -3.13 10.97
CA LEU A 74 -19.91 -4.59 11.16
C LEU A 74 -19.94 -5.00 12.64
N GLY A 75 -19.18 -4.31 13.51
CA GLY A 75 -19.22 -4.51 14.96
C GLY A 75 -20.60 -4.21 15.56
N TRP A 76 -21.24 -3.14 15.11
CA TRP A 76 -22.63 -2.82 15.49
C TRP A 76 -23.64 -3.84 14.95
N VAL A 77 -23.51 -4.28 13.69
CA VAL A 77 -24.37 -5.32 13.10
C VAL A 77 -24.30 -6.61 13.91
N ARG A 78 -23.11 -7.01 14.36
CA ARG A 78 -22.93 -8.14 15.27
C ARG A 78 -23.73 -7.96 16.56
N GLU A 79 -23.63 -6.81 17.22
CA GLU A 79 -24.37 -6.54 18.46
C GLU A 79 -25.89 -6.62 18.23
N GLN A 80 -26.40 -6.01 17.18
CA GLN A 80 -27.82 -6.08 16.82
C GLN A 80 -28.29 -7.50 16.50
N THR A 81 -27.44 -8.28 15.82
CA THR A 81 -27.72 -9.69 15.51
C THR A 81 -27.84 -10.50 16.79
N GLN A 82 -26.91 -10.34 17.73
CA GLN A 82 -26.95 -11.04 19.01
C GLN A 82 -28.12 -10.57 19.89
N LEU A 83 -28.49 -9.28 19.86
CA LEU A 83 -29.66 -8.75 20.57
C LEU A 83 -30.97 -9.40 20.09
N LYS A 84 -31.08 -9.69 18.79
CA LYS A 84 -32.22 -10.43 18.20
C LYS A 84 -32.12 -11.96 18.34
N GLY A 85 -31.20 -12.46 19.17
CA GLY A 85 -31.04 -13.90 19.35
C GLY A 85 -30.31 -14.62 18.21
N GLY A 86 -29.77 -13.90 17.21
CA GLY A 86 -29.05 -14.48 16.08
C GLY A 86 -27.56 -14.71 16.31
N TYR A 87 -26.87 -15.22 15.30
CA TYR A 87 -25.45 -15.57 15.30
C TYR A 87 -24.67 -14.73 14.28
N PHE A 88 -23.45 -14.34 14.61
CA PHE A 88 -22.61 -13.53 13.71
C PHE A 88 -21.31 -14.26 13.36
N PHE A 89 -20.88 -14.15 12.11
CA PHE A 89 -19.63 -14.70 11.60
C PHE A 89 -18.91 -13.67 10.73
N LEU A 90 -17.60 -13.54 10.90
CA LEU A 90 -16.75 -12.65 10.11
C LEU A 90 -15.78 -13.50 9.29
N VAL A 91 -15.86 -13.39 7.96
CA VAL A 91 -15.02 -14.11 7.01
C VAL A 91 -14.00 -13.14 6.43
N GLY A 92 -12.73 -13.30 6.79
CA GLY A 92 -11.60 -12.68 6.10
C GLY A 92 -11.16 -13.57 4.94
N LEU A 93 -11.40 -13.15 3.70
CA LEU A 93 -10.94 -13.90 2.53
C LEU A 93 -9.49 -13.51 2.24
N LEU A 94 -8.55 -14.38 2.64
CA LEU A 94 -7.12 -14.17 2.44
C LEU A 94 -6.56 -14.92 1.22
N ASP A 95 -7.30 -15.91 0.70
CA ASP A 95 -6.97 -16.65 -0.52
C ASP A 95 -8.25 -17.13 -1.24
N GLY A 96 -8.37 -16.81 -2.54
CA GLY A 96 -9.51 -17.19 -3.36
C GLY A 96 -9.50 -18.66 -3.83
N GLY A 97 -8.38 -19.37 -3.73
CA GLY A 97 -8.29 -20.82 -3.96
C GLY A 97 -8.90 -21.67 -2.84
N TYR A 98 -9.13 -21.09 -1.66
CA TYR A 98 -9.57 -21.78 -0.46
C TYR A 98 -10.85 -21.20 0.17
N PHE A 99 -11.69 -20.50 -0.60
CA PHE A 99 -12.91 -19.81 -0.12
C PHE A 99 -13.70 -20.60 0.95
N TRP A 100 -14.04 -21.86 0.66
CA TRP A 100 -14.85 -22.68 1.57
C TRP A 100 -14.09 -23.17 2.80
N LYS A 101 -12.77 -23.40 2.71
CA LYS A 101 -11.95 -23.72 3.88
C LYS A 101 -11.85 -22.51 4.81
N SER A 102 -11.63 -21.31 4.25
CA SER A 102 -11.59 -20.06 5.01
C SER A 102 -12.93 -19.75 5.65
N THR A 103 -14.04 -20.01 4.93
CA THR A 103 -15.39 -19.84 5.46
C THR A 103 -15.69 -20.83 6.59
N ALA A 104 -15.31 -22.10 6.45
CA ALA A 104 -15.47 -23.10 7.50
C ALA A 104 -14.67 -22.72 8.75
N LEU A 105 -13.42 -22.29 8.60
CA LEU A 105 -12.60 -21.81 9.70
C LEU A 105 -13.24 -20.59 10.40
N ALA A 106 -13.70 -19.60 9.63
CA ALA A 106 -14.38 -18.42 10.16
C ALA A 106 -15.66 -18.76 10.95
N PHE A 107 -16.41 -19.79 10.53
CA PHE A 107 -17.55 -20.30 11.28
C PHE A 107 -17.12 -20.90 12.62
N LEU A 108 -16.06 -21.71 12.63
CA LEU A 108 -15.54 -22.32 13.86
C LEU A 108 -14.99 -21.26 14.83
N ASP A 109 -14.20 -20.31 14.31
CA ASP A 109 -13.68 -19.20 15.12
C ASP A 109 -14.84 -18.37 15.69
N GLY A 110 -15.83 -18.03 14.85
CA GLY A 110 -17.04 -17.32 15.27
C GLY A 110 -17.85 -18.06 16.33
N LEU A 111 -17.91 -19.39 16.29
CA LEU A 111 -18.59 -20.20 17.30
C LEU A 111 -17.93 -20.09 18.69
N TYR A 112 -16.61 -19.91 18.76
CA TYR A 112 -15.88 -19.67 20.02
C TYR A 112 -15.98 -18.23 20.52
N ARG A 113 -16.34 -17.26 19.67
CA ARG A 113 -16.43 -15.86 20.09
C ARG A 113 -17.50 -15.67 21.18
N PRO A 114 -17.30 -14.71 22.09
CA PRO A 114 -18.26 -14.42 23.13
C PRO A 114 -19.59 -13.90 22.54
N TYR A 115 -20.68 -14.35 23.15
CA TYR A 115 -22.04 -13.94 22.92
C TYR A 115 -22.47 -13.05 24.08
N ARG A 116 -22.70 -11.76 23.81
CA ARG A 116 -23.04 -10.75 24.84
C ARG A 116 -22.13 -10.82 26.08
N GLU A 117 -20.82 -11.01 25.84
CA GLU A 117 -19.72 -10.94 26.82
C GLU A 117 -19.65 -12.04 27.92
N GLN A 118 -20.49 -13.08 27.89
CA GLN A 118 -20.52 -14.07 29.00
C GLN A 118 -20.32 -15.54 28.61
N ARG A 119 -20.82 -16.00 27.46
CA ARG A 119 -20.68 -17.41 26.99
C ARG A 119 -20.30 -17.43 25.52
N SER A 120 -19.77 -18.54 24.98
CA SER A 120 -19.49 -18.63 23.54
C SER A 120 -20.78 -18.74 22.71
N GLN A 121 -20.74 -18.32 21.44
CA GLN A 121 -21.88 -18.50 20.53
C GLN A 121 -22.27 -19.98 20.42
N LEU A 122 -21.29 -20.89 20.43
CA LEU A 122 -21.49 -22.35 20.44
C LEU A 122 -22.27 -22.82 21.68
N ALA A 123 -21.88 -22.37 22.86
CA ALA A 123 -22.55 -22.76 24.09
C ALA A 123 -24.00 -22.27 24.11
N VAL A 124 -24.26 -21.05 23.65
CA VAL A 124 -25.62 -20.49 23.54
C VAL A 124 -26.45 -21.26 22.50
N PHE A 125 -25.85 -21.59 21.35
CA PHE A 125 -26.50 -22.37 20.31
C PHE A 125 -26.89 -23.77 20.79
N LEU A 126 -25.95 -24.52 21.36
CA LEU A 126 -26.19 -25.89 21.83
C LEU A 126 -27.22 -25.91 22.97
N ASP A 127 -27.16 -24.94 23.88
CA ASP A 127 -28.11 -24.83 24.98
C ASP A 127 -29.55 -24.60 24.49
N ARG A 128 -29.74 -23.67 23.54
CA ARG A 128 -31.04 -23.41 22.90
C ARG A 128 -31.55 -24.60 22.10
N LEU A 129 -30.66 -25.25 21.35
CA LEU A 129 -31.05 -26.41 20.54
C LEU A 129 -31.42 -27.60 21.44
N CYS A 130 -30.71 -27.82 22.54
CA CYS A 130 -31.06 -28.85 23.53
C CYS A 130 -32.42 -28.56 24.17
N GLU A 131 -32.69 -27.30 24.51
CA GLU A 131 -33.98 -26.88 25.07
C GLU A 131 -35.13 -27.11 24.08
N GLN A 132 -34.99 -26.64 22.84
CA GLN A 132 -36.01 -26.79 21.80
C GLN A 132 -36.24 -28.26 21.40
N ALA A 133 -35.19 -29.08 21.38
CA ALA A 133 -35.26 -30.50 21.07
C ALA A 133 -35.75 -31.38 22.23
N GLY A 134 -35.84 -30.82 23.46
CA GLY A 134 -36.26 -31.55 24.66
C GLY A 134 -35.25 -32.58 25.14
N VAL A 135 -33.97 -32.23 25.15
CA VAL A 135 -32.87 -33.06 25.69
C VAL A 135 -32.92 -33.06 27.23
N GLY A 136 -32.63 -34.19 27.87
CA GLY A 136 -32.62 -34.31 29.32
C GLY A 136 -31.60 -33.38 29.99
N GLU A 137 -31.90 -32.94 31.21
CA GLU A 137 -31.10 -31.95 31.96
C GLU A 137 -29.64 -32.39 32.16
N GLN A 138 -29.41 -33.67 32.43
CA GLN A 138 -28.07 -34.24 32.59
C GLN A 138 -27.25 -34.17 31.29
N ALA A 139 -27.85 -34.58 30.16
CA ALA A 139 -27.19 -34.50 28.86
C ALA A 139 -26.97 -33.04 28.43
N ARG A 140 -27.94 -32.15 28.65
CA ARG A 140 -27.82 -30.70 28.39
C ARG A 140 -26.66 -30.09 29.17
N ALA A 141 -26.49 -30.43 30.44
CA ALA A 141 -25.38 -29.94 31.26
C ALA A 141 -24.01 -30.43 30.74
N ALA A 142 -23.89 -31.71 30.36
CA ALA A 142 -22.66 -32.26 29.81
C ALA A 142 -22.31 -31.65 28.43
N ILE A 143 -23.30 -31.47 27.55
CA ILE A 143 -23.14 -30.84 26.23
C ILE A 143 -22.75 -29.37 26.36
N GLY A 144 -23.30 -28.66 27.35
CA GLY A 144 -22.98 -27.27 27.64
C GLY A 144 -21.62 -27.04 28.28
N GLY A 145 -20.80 -28.09 28.47
CA GLY A 145 -19.46 -28.02 29.05
C GLY A 145 -19.41 -28.06 30.58
N ASN A 146 -20.55 -28.27 31.26
CA ASN A 146 -20.67 -28.26 32.73
C ASN A 146 -20.59 -29.67 33.34
N GLY A 147 -20.08 -30.67 32.61
CA GLY A 147 -19.97 -32.05 33.07
C GLY A 147 -19.13 -32.92 32.14
N LEU A 148 -18.89 -34.17 32.54
CA LEU A 148 -18.17 -35.14 31.72
C LEU A 148 -19.04 -35.57 30.53
N LEU A 149 -18.52 -35.40 29.31
CA LEU A 149 -19.21 -35.79 28.09
C LEU A 149 -18.98 -37.27 27.80
N GLU A 150 -20.06 -38.01 27.55
CA GLU A 150 -20.05 -39.42 27.18
C GLU A 150 -20.83 -39.61 25.88
N ARG A 151 -20.54 -40.71 25.17
CA ARG A 151 -21.25 -41.06 23.92
C ARG A 151 -22.77 -41.11 24.11
N GLY A 152 -23.25 -41.58 25.27
CA GLY A 152 -24.68 -41.64 25.58
C GLY A 152 -25.36 -40.27 25.53
N HIS A 153 -24.73 -39.22 26.07
CA HIS A 153 -25.23 -37.85 26.02
C HIS A 153 -25.33 -37.33 24.58
N VAL A 154 -24.33 -37.66 23.75
CA VAL A 154 -24.30 -37.27 22.33
C VAL A 154 -25.37 -38.02 21.52
N ASP A 155 -25.56 -39.31 21.79
CA ASP A 155 -26.59 -40.14 21.15
C ASP A 155 -28.00 -39.66 21.50
N GLU A 156 -28.24 -39.28 22.77
CA GLU A 156 -29.49 -38.67 23.23
C GLU A 156 -29.77 -37.35 22.49
N PHE A 157 -28.78 -36.46 22.40
CA PHE A 157 -28.89 -35.19 21.69
C PHE A 157 -29.26 -35.37 20.22
N VAL A 158 -28.55 -36.24 19.50
CA VAL A 158 -28.85 -36.51 18.08
C VAL A 158 -30.24 -37.17 17.92
N GLY A 159 -30.62 -38.05 18.85
CA GLY A 159 -31.94 -38.66 18.89
C GLY A 159 -33.06 -37.62 19.09
N ALA A 160 -32.86 -36.68 20.00
CA ALA A 160 -33.77 -35.56 20.25
C ALA A 160 -33.87 -34.64 19.03
N LEU A 161 -32.73 -34.28 18.41
CA LEU A 161 -32.68 -33.47 17.21
C LEU A 161 -33.47 -34.10 16.04
N ARG A 162 -33.37 -35.42 15.85
CA ARG A 162 -34.14 -36.16 14.84
C ARG A 162 -35.64 -36.12 15.09
N ARG A 163 -36.07 -36.16 16.35
CA ARG A 163 -37.50 -36.03 16.72
C ARG A 163 -38.00 -34.60 16.53
N HIS A 164 -37.17 -33.62 16.86
CA HIS A 164 -37.51 -32.20 16.74
C HIS A 164 -37.62 -31.74 15.29
N HIS A 165 -36.64 -32.08 14.45
CA HIS A 165 -36.64 -31.70 13.04
C HIS A 165 -35.99 -32.79 12.16
N GLN A 166 -36.80 -33.75 11.70
CA GLN A 166 -36.33 -34.98 11.05
C GLN A 166 -35.36 -34.76 9.85
N PRO A 167 -35.61 -33.88 8.86
CA PRO A 167 -34.69 -33.70 7.74
C PRO A 167 -33.28 -33.26 8.17
N VAL A 168 -33.20 -32.22 9.00
CA VAL A 168 -31.94 -31.69 9.55
C VAL A 168 -31.28 -32.70 10.48
N GLY A 169 -32.02 -33.34 11.38
CA GLY A 169 -31.47 -34.35 12.29
C GLY A 169 -30.97 -35.62 11.60
N MET A 170 -31.46 -35.92 10.39
CA MET A 170 -30.90 -37.00 9.56
C MET A 170 -29.68 -36.55 8.77
N ALA A 171 -29.72 -35.39 8.11
CA ALA A 171 -28.62 -34.90 7.28
C ALA A 171 -27.39 -34.47 8.12
N CYS A 172 -27.63 -33.71 9.20
CA CYS A 172 -26.59 -32.99 9.94
C CYS A 172 -26.07 -33.76 11.16
N HIS A 173 -26.47 -35.01 11.40
CA HIS A 173 -26.18 -35.70 12.66
C HIS A 173 -24.68 -35.82 12.98
N HIS A 174 -23.82 -36.07 12.00
CA HIS A 174 -22.38 -36.13 12.25
C HIS A 174 -21.79 -34.75 12.59
N THR A 175 -22.23 -33.69 11.91
CA THR A 175 -21.82 -32.31 12.22
C THR A 175 -22.33 -31.87 13.59
N ALA A 176 -23.57 -32.24 13.95
CA ALA A 176 -24.13 -31.99 15.27
C ALA A 176 -23.32 -32.67 16.37
N ARG A 177 -22.88 -33.93 16.17
CA ARG A 177 -21.96 -34.62 17.08
C ARG A 177 -20.64 -33.87 17.21
N ALA A 178 -20.03 -33.49 16.10
CA ALA A 178 -18.76 -32.79 16.10
C ALA A 178 -18.83 -31.43 16.81
N LEU A 179 -19.95 -30.69 16.70
CA LEU A 179 -20.18 -29.44 17.43
C LEU A 179 -20.31 -29.66 18.95
N VAL A 180 -20.94 -30.75 19.38
CA VAL A 180 -20.99 -31.14 20.80
C VAL A 180 -19.59 -31.48 21.32
N LEU A 181 -18.80 -32.24 20.54
CA LEU A 181 -17.41 -32.53 20.89
C LEU A 181 -16.57 -31.26 20.97
N LEU A 182 -16.78 -30.31 20.06
CA LEU A 182 -16.12 -29.01 20.06
C LEU A 182 -16.40 -28.20 21.34
N ALA A 183 -17.58 -28.37 21.95
CA ALA A 183 -17.96 -27.74 23.21
C ALA A 183 -17.56 -28.53 24.48
N ALA A 184 -17.06 -29.76 24.32
CA ALA A 184 -16.75 -30.64 25.44
C ALA A 184 -15.64 -30.07 26.34
N GLY A 185 -15.63 -30.39 27.64
CA GLY A 185 -14.50 -30.03 28.52
C GLY A 185 -13.23 -30.88 28.30
N ASP A 186 -13.33 -32.00 27.59
CA ASP A 186 -12.21 -32.89 27.28
C ASP A 186 -11.43 -32.41 26.03
N PRO A 187 -10.14 -32.07 26.14
CA PRO A 187 -9.32 -31.65 25.01
C PRO A 187 -9.27 -32.66 23.86
N THR A 188 -9.32 -33.97 24.17
CA THR A 188 -9.22 -35.04 23.16
C THR A 188 -10.49 -35.09 22.32
N ALA A 189 -11.66 -35.11 22.96
CA ALA A 189 -12.95 -34.99 22.26
C ALA A 189 -13.02 -33.71 21.41
N GLN A 190 -12.60 -32.56 21.95
CA GLN A 190 -12.58 -31.31 21.19
C GLN A 190 -11.69 -31.40 19.94
N ASP A 191 -10.51 -32.04 20.01
CA ASP A 191 -9.62 -32.20 18.86
C ASP A 191 -10.26 -33.06 17.77
N VAL A 192 -10.98 -34.13 18.12
CA VAL A 192 -11.74 -34.97 17.17
C VAL A 192 -12.85 -34.14 16.49
N GLY A 193 -13.63 -33.39 17.27
CA GLY A 193 -14.69 -32.53 16.75
C GLY A 193 -14.15 -31.44 15.82
N TYR A 194 -13.07 -30.76 16.23
CA TYR A 194 -12.42 -29.71 15.46
C TYR A 194 -11.84 -30.24 14.14
N ALA A 195 -11.10 -31.35 14.17
CA ALA A 195 -10.52 -31.97 12.97
C ALA A 195 -11.59 -32.39 11.96
N TYR A 196 -12.73 -32.93 12.42
CA TYR A 196 -13.85 -33.28 11.55
C TYR A 196 -14.46 -32.05 10.88
N LEU A 197 -14.71 -30.98 11.65
CA LEU A 197 -15.31 -29.75 11.13
C LEU A 197 -14.35 -28.97 10.20
N GLN A 198 -13.05 -29.20 10.31
CA GLN A 198 -12.05 -28.69 9.37
C GLN A 198 -11.88 -29.56 8.11
N SER A 199 -12.72 -30.58 7.92
CA SER A 199 -12.65 -31.49 6.77
C SER A 199 -11.34 -32.27 6.68
N MET A 200 -10.69 -32.56 7.82
CA MET A 200 -9.44 -33.32 7.86
C MET A 200 -9.71 -34.82 7.76
N GLU A 201 -8.79 -35.58 7.18
CA GLU A 201 -8.86 -37.04 7.25
C GLU A 201 -8.81 -37.55 8.69
N GLU A 202 -9.35 -38.74 8.94
CA GLU A 202 -9.16 -39.42 10.22
C GLU A 202 -7.66 -39.74 10.38
N LEU A 203 -7.11 -39.40 11.54
CA LEU A 203 -5.68 -39.52 11.80
C LEU A 203 -5.40 -40.77 12.64
N GLU A 204 -6.29 -41.11 13.58
CA GLU A 204 -6.29 -42.38 14.29
C GLU A 204 -7.53 -43.21 13.96
N GLN A 205 -7.30 -44.43 13.47
CA GLN A 205 -8.38 -45.31 13.03
C GLN A 205 -9.39 -45.58 14.15
N GLY A 206 -10.64 -45.16 13.96
CA GLY A 206 -11.75 -45.43 14.88
C GLY A 206 -11.99 -44.34 15.94
N GLU A 207 -11.19 -43.27 15.98
CA GLU A 207 -11.39 -42.15 16.91
C GLU A 207 -12.75 -41.47 16.70
N ARG A 208 -13.20 -41.34 15.44
CA ARG A 208 -14.50 -40.74 15.08
C ARG A 208 -15.64 -41.70 15.36
N HIS A 209 -15.40 -42.99 15.10
CA HIS A 209 -16.39 -44.04 15.34
C HIS A 209 -16.73 -44.20 16.83
N ALA A 210 -15.78 -43.92 17.73
CA ALA A 210 -16.02 -43.89 19.18
C ALA A 210 -17.16 -42.94 19.56
N TRP A 211 -17.30 -41.83 18.82
CA TRP A 211 -18.33 -40.81 19.02
C TRP A 211 -19.51 -40.89 18.04
N GLY A 212 -19.57 -41.94 17.21
CA GLY A 212 -20.64 -42.11 16.20
C GLY A 212 -20.53 -41.16 15.00
N ILE A 213 -19.31 -40.68 14.72
CA ILE A 213 -18.99 -39.85 13.56
C ILE A 213 -18.40 -40.74 12.46
N HIS A 214 -18.80 -40.49 11.20
CA HIS A 214 -18.25 -41.24 10.06
C HIS A 214 -16.75 -40.92 9.86
N PRO A 215 -15.90 -41.91 9.52
CA PRO A 215 -14.46 -41.69 9.39
C PRO A 215 -14.10 -40.72 8.24
N GLU A 216 -14.82 -40.78 7.12
CA GLU A 216 -14.54 -39.90 5.97
C GLU A 216 -14.84 -38.42 6.25
N PRO A 217 -13.93 -37.50 5.88
CA PRO A 217 -14.19 -36.07 5.99
C PRO A 217 -15.30 -35.60 5.05
N LYS A 218 -16.08 -34.63 5.51
CA LYS A 218 -17.01 -33.87 4.64
C LYS A 218 -16.28 -32.74 3.94
N LEU A 219 -16.73 -32.35 2.75
CA LEU A 219 -16.24 -31.14 2.08
C LEU A 219 -16.52 -29.89 2.94
N PRO A 220 -15.61 -28.89 2.97
CA PRO A 220 -15.79 -27.69 3.79
C PRO A 220 -17.12 -26.96 3.54
N GLN A 221 -17.56 -26.93 2.27
CA GLN A 221 -18.86 -26.38 1.88
C GLN A 221 -20.03 -27.09 2.56
N LEU A 222 -20.00 -28.42 2.63
CA LEU A 222 -21.05 -29.21 3.29
C LEU A 222 -21.01 -29.00 4.81
N VAL A 223 -19.83 -28.83 5.41
CA VAL A 223 -19.73 -28.50 6.83
C VAL A 223 -20.39 -27.14 7.13
N VAL A 224 -20.07 -26.10 6.35
CA VAL A 224 -20.70 -24.77 6.49
C VAL A 224 -22.22 -24.85 6.27
N GLN A 225 -22.65 -25.63 5.27
CA GLN A 225 -24.06 -25.87 5.00
C GLN A 225 -24.79 -26.45 6.21
N GLU A 226 -24.24 -27.50 6.80
CA GLU A 226 -24.86 -28.21 7.93
C GLU A 226 -24.82 -27.40 9.22
N ILE A 227 -23.72 -26.68 9.49
CA ILE A 227 -23.68 -25.73 10.62
C ILE A 227 -24.76 -24.66 10.44
N SER A 228 -24.89 -24.08 9.24
CA SER A 228 -25.91 -23.07 8.95
C SER A 228 -27.34 -23.63 9.10
N GLN A 229 -27.61 -24.86 8.65
CA GLN A 229 -28.90 -25.52 8.84
C GLN A 229 -29.23 -25.77 10.31
N LEU A 230 -28.24 -26.16 11.11
CA LEU A 230 -28.42 -26.36 12.55
C LEU A 230 -28.68 -25.03 13.28
N LEU A 231 -27.91 -23.98 12.98
CA LEU A 231 -28.10 -22.65 13.56
C LEU A 231 -29.50 -22.09 13.23
N ALA A 232 -29.96 -22.28 12.00
CA ALA A 232 -31.26 -21.82 11.51
C ALA A 232 -32.45 -22.40 12.29
N LEU A 233 -32.30 -23.49 13.03
CA LEU A 233 -33.35 -24.01 13.93
C LEU A 233 -33.57 -23.09 15.14
N THR A 234 -32.51 -22.41 15.60
CA THR A 234 -32.52 -21.64 16.84
C THR A 234 -32.56 -20.12 16.65
N GLY A 235 -32.09 -19.60 15.51
CA GLY A 235 -32.08 -18.17 15.22
C GLY A 235 -31.50 -17.81 13.84
N PRO A 236 -31.62 -16.55 13.41
CA PRO A 236 -31.01 -16.08 12.16
C PRO A 236 -29.49 -15.96 12.30
N ALA A 237 -28.78 -15.94 11.17
CA ALA A 237 -27.33 -15.70 11.15
C ALA A 237 -26.95 -14.54 10.22
N VAL A 238 -25.83 -13.88 10.52
CA VAL A 238 -25.17 -12.92 9.64
C VAL A 238 -23.77 -13.41 9.33
N VAL A 239 -23.43 -13.46 8.06
CA VAL A 239 -22.07 -13.72 7.57
C VAL A 239 -21.56 -12.46 6.92
N ALA A 240 -20.67 -11.76 7.61
CA ALA A 240 -19.97 -10.60 7.09
C ALA A 240 -18.68 -11.04 6.39
N VAL A 241 -18.48 -10.61 5.14
CA VAL A 241 -17.25 -10.85 4.38
C VAL A 241 -16.50 -9.53 4.28
N ASP A 242 -15.26 -9.52 4.73
CA ASP A 242 -14.38 -8.34 4.74
C ASP A 242 -13.01 -8.70 4.13
N GLN A 243 -12.16 -7.69 3.89
CA GLN A 243 -10.81 -7.84 3.32
C GLN A 243 -10.72 -8.36 1.88
N LEU A 244 -11.82 -8.29 1.11
CA LEU A 244 -11.80 -8.59 -0.32
C LEU A 244 -10.81 -7.68 -1.08
N ASP A 245 -10.68 -6.43 -0.63
CA ASP A 245 -9.84 -5.40 -1.22
C ASP A 245 -8.35 -5.78 -1.17
N THR A 246 -7.86 -6.17 0.02
CA THR A 246 -6.47 -6.59 0.22
C THR A 246 -6.11 -7.79 -0.65
N LEU A 247 -7.00 -8.78 -0.78
CA LEU A 247 -6.76 -9.95 -1.62
C LEU A 247 -6.61 -9.55 -3.10
N ILE A 248 -7.48 -8.67 -3.59
CA ILE A 248 -7.43 -8.20 -4.98
C ILE A 248 -6.19 -7.33 -5.23
N ALA A 249 -5.82 -6.44 -4.30
CA ALA A 249 -4.64 -5.59 -4.40
C ALA A 249 -3.33 -6.42 -4.46
N GLN A 250 -3.26 -7.51 -3.69
CA GLN A 250 -2.10 -8.41 -3.69
C GLN A 250 -1.95 -9.19 -5.00
N ALA A 251 -3.06 -9.63 -5.60
CA ALA A 251 -3.05 -10.30 -6.90
C ALA A 251 -2.53 -9.41 -8.05
N VAL A 252 -2.69 -8.08 -7.94
CA VAL A 252 -2.19 -7.10 -8.92
C VAL A 252 -0.69 -6.85 -8.77
N THR A 253 -0.13 -7.01 -7.57
CA THR A 253 1.26 -6.64 -7.27
C THR A 253 2.25 -7.81 -7.41
N ASP A 254 1.84 -9.05 -7.11
CA ASP A 254 2.71 -10.24 -7.15
C ASP A 254 2.91 -10.85 -8.56
N THR A 255 2.14 -10.44 -9.58
CA THR A 255 2.28 -10.85 -10.99
C THR A 255 3.38 -10.11 -11.76
N SER A 256 4.11 -9.22 -11.09
CA SER A 256 5.15 -8.32 -11.64
C SER A 256 6.44 -9.02 -12.15
N GLY A 257 6.46 -10.36 -12.23
CA GLY A 257 7.55 -11.18 -12.77
C GLY A 257 7.20 -12.03 -14.02
N GLY A 258 5.95 -12.00 -14.50
CA GLY A 258 5.49 -12.75 -15.68
C GLY A 258 5.38 -11.89 -16.94
N SER A 259 5.31 -12.51 -18.12
CA SER A 259 5.07 -11.81 -19.39
C SER A 259 3.65 -11.23 -19.46
N ALA A 260 3.52 -9.99 -19.92
CA ALA A 260 2.31 -9.13 -20.01
C ALA A 260 1.03 -9.69 -20.67
N GLY A 261 1.00 -10.96 -21.09
CA GLY A 261 -0.18 -11.65 -21.62
C GLY A 261 -0.95 -12.48 -20.58
N ASP A 262 -0.25 -13.14 -19.64
CA ASP A 262 -0.88 -13.99 -18.60
C ASP A 262 -1.39 -13.19 -17.40
N GLU A 263 -0.85 -11.97 -17.20
CA GLU A 263 -1.13 -11.08 -16.05
C GLU A 263 -2.62 -10.76 -15.86
N SER A 264 -3.41 -10.76 -16.94
CA SER A 264 -4.85 -10.46 -16.89
C SER A 264 -5.71 -11.69 -16.59
N GLN A 265 -5.27 -12.91 -16.91
CA GLN A 265 -6.09 -14.11 -16.73
C GLN A 265 -6.18 -14.56 -15.28
N ASP A 266 -5.07 -14.56 -14.54
CA ASP A 266 -5.05 -15.03 -13.14
C ASP A 266 -5.91 -14.16 -12.22
N GLN A 267 -5.87 -12.83 -12.42
CA GLN A 267 -6.72 -11.89 -11.71
C GLN A 267 -8.20 -12.14 -12.02
N ILE A 268 -8.55 -12.33 -13.30
CA ILE A 268 -9.92 -12.64 -13.73
C ILE A 268 -10.39 -13.97 -13.13
N MET A 269 -9.54 -15.01 -13.11
CA MET A 269 -9.86 -16.30 -12.51
C MET A 269 -10.07 -16.21 -10.99
N LEU A 270 -9.29 -15.37 -10.30
CA LEU A 270 -9.44 -15.13 -8.87
C LEU A 270 -10.75 -14.43 -8.54
N VAL A 271 -11.09 -13.37 -9.28
CA VAL A 271 -12.35 -12.63 -9.12
C VAL A 271 -13.55 -13.53 -9.41
N ASN A 272 -13.47 -14.37 -10.46
CA ASN A 272 -14.52 -15.34 -10.77
C ASN A 272 -14.71 -16.37 -9.64
N ARG A 273 -13.63 -16.93 -9.09
CA ARG A 273 -13.70 -17.86 -7.96
C ARG A 273 -14.34 -17.23 -6.72
N ILE A 274 -14.01 -15.98 -6.41
CA ILE A 274 -14.61 -15.24 -5.29
C ILE A 274 -16.10 -15.01 -5.54
N ALA A 275 -16.46 -14.54 -6.74
CA ALA A 275 -17.84 -14.32 -7.13
C ALA A 275 -18.68 -15.59 -7.02
N ASP A 276 -18.17 -16.72 -7.53
CA ASP A 276 -18.83 -18.03 -7.44
C ASP A 276 -18.97 -18.48 -5.98
N GLY A 277 -17.94 -18.28 -5.15
CA GLY A 277 -17.97 -18.56 -3.72
C GLY A 277 -19.06 -17.76 -3.00
N LEU A 278 -19.15 -16.45 -3.24
CA LEU A 278 -20.17 -15.58 -2.66
C LEU A 278 -21.59 -15.96 -3.11
N MET A 279 -21.78 -16.32 -4.37
CA MET A 279 -23.06 -16.82 -4.89
C MET A 279 -23.46 -18.12 -4.19
N SER A 280 -22.52 -19.06 -4.09
CA SER A 280 -22.75 -20.36 -3.52
C SER A 280 -23.01 -20.27 -2.01
N LEU A 281 -22.35 -19.35 -1.30
CA LEU A 281 -22.58 -19.09 0.13
C LEU A 281 -24.04 -18.79 0.45
N ARG A 282 -24.67 -17.88 -0.30
CA ARG A 282 -26.09 -17.56 -0.13
C ARG A 282 -27.01 -18.75 -0.41
N GLN A 283 -26.71 -19.56 -1.43
CA GLN A 283 -27.52 -20.73 -1.79
C GLN A 283 -27.39 -21.87 -0.78
N THR A 284 -26.19 -21.99 -0.18
CA THR A 284 -25.83 -23.08 0.72
C THR A 284 -26.36 -22.83 2.14
N THR A 285 -26.29 -21.58 2.60
CA THR A 285 -26.74 -21.19 3.95
C THR A 285 -28.25 -21.02 4.06
N ARG A 286 -28.80 -21.19 5.27
CA ARG A 286 -30.22 -21.04 5.60
C ARG A 286 -30.43 -19.93 6.62
N ARG A 287 -31.50 -19.14 6.48
CA ARG A 287 -31.83 -18.00 7.37
C ARG A 287 -30.60 -17.13 7.67
N THR A 288 -29.76 -16.92 6.66
CA THR A 288 -28.45 -16.27 6.81
C THR A 288 -28.36 -15.04 5.90
N LEU A 289 -28.09 -13.86 6.47
CA LEU A 289 -27.81 -12.64 5.70
C LEU A 289 -26.31 -12.56 5.39
N THR A 290 -25.96 -12.41 4.12
CA THR A 290 -24.57 -12.12 3.70
C THR A 290 -24.36 -10.62 3.57
N VAL A 291 -23.37 -10.07 4.28
CA VAL A 291 -22.98 -8.65 4.20
C VAL A 291 -21.57 -8.56 3.64
N LEU A 292 -21.37 -7.85 2.52
CA LEU A 292 -20.05 -7.63 1.92
C LEU A 292 -19.54 -6.24 2.28
N SER A 293 -18.30 -6.15 2.77
CA SER A 293 -17.56 -4.92 2.98
C SER A 293 -16.46 -4.83 1.92
N CYS A 294 -16.48 -3.79 1.08
CA CYS A 294 -15.45 -3.60 0.05
C CYS A 294 -15.29 -2.14 -0.40
N LEU A 295 -14.22 -1.85 -1.15
CA LEU A 295 -14.04 -0.60 -1.87
C LEU A 295 -14.98 -0.52 -3.10
N PRO A 296 -15.38 0.69 -3.54
CA PRO A 296 -16.19 0.86 -4.74
C PRO A 296 -15.57 0.25 -6.02
N SER A 297 -14.24 0.31 -6.14
CA SER A 297 -13.48 -0.30 -7.24
C SER A 297 -13.61 -1.83 -7.24
N THR A 298 -13.45 -2.46 -6.08
CA THR A 298 -13.61 -3.91 -5.89
C THR A 298 -15.01 -4.38 -6.22
N TRP A 299 -16.05 -3.69 -5.75
CA TRP A 299 -17.43 -4.04 -6.12
C TRP A 299 -17.66 -3.90 -7.62
N THR A 300 -17.13 -2.86 -8.23
CA THR A 300 -17.22 -2.67 -9.69
C THR A 300 -16.57 -3.83 -10.43
N LEU A 301 -15.41 -4.28 -9.99
CA LEU A 301 -14.69 -5.43 -10.56
C LEU A 301 -15.51 -6.72 -10.45
N ILE A 302 -16.03 -7.03 -9.25
CA ILE A 302 -16.89 -8.21 -9.03
C ILE A 302 -18.13 -8.14 -9.93
N ARG A 303 -18.76 -6.98 -10.04
CA ARG A 303 -19.98 -6.79 -10.85
C ARG A 303 -19.73 -6.91 -12.35
N THR A 304 -18.60 -6.43 -12.85
CA THR A 304 -18.31 -6.39 -14.29
C THR A 304 -17.73 -7.70 -14.81
N GLN A 305 -16.93 -8.40 -13.99
CA GLN A 305 -16.24 -9.63 -14.39
C GLN A 305 -17.02 -10.89 -14.07
N ALA A 306 -17.81 -10.91 -12.99
CA ALA A 306 -18.69 -12.04 -12.69
C ALA A 306 -19.88 -12.10 -13.66
N THR A 307 -20.44 -13.29 -13.87
CA THR A 307 -21.71 -13.42 -14.60
C THR A 307 -22.78 -12.53 -13.96
N LYS A 308 -23.72 -11.98 -14.77
CA LYS A 308 -24.80 -11.04 -14.34
C LYS A 308 -25.55 -11.44 -13.05
N SER A 309 -25.50 -12.70 -12.67
CA SER A 309 -26.18 -13.31 -11.52
C SER A 309 -25.74 -12.84 -10.12
N VAL A 310 -24.52 -12.30 -9.93
CA VAL A 310 -24.09 -11.76 -8.62
C VAL A 310 -24.86 -10.48 -8.27
N ALA A 311 -24.97 -9.56 -9.24
CA ALA A 311 -25.64 -8.28 -9.06
C ALA A 311 -27.13 -8.44 -8.70
N ASP A 312 -27.79 -9.49 -9.20
CA ASP A 312 -29.20 -9.78 -8.92
C ASP A 312 -29.44 -10.39 -7.52
N ARG A 313 -28.39 -10.82 -6.81
CA ARG A 313 -28.48 -11.54 -5.52
C ARG A 313 -28.05 -10.70 -4.32
N PHE A 314 -27.44 -9.55 -4.58
CA PHE A 314 -27.11 -8.52 -3.60
C PHE A 314 -27.97 -7.28 -3.87
N ARG A 315 -28.42 -6.60 -2.81
CA ARG A 315 -29.08 -5.29 -2.94
C ARG A 315 -28.10 -4.30 -3.55
N GLU A 316 -28.64 -3.28 -4.24
CA GLU A 316 -27.84 -2.21 -4.83
C GLU A 316 -26.86 -1.67 -3.80
N ALA A 317 -25.60 -1.58 -4.22
CA ALA A 317 -24.52 -1.43 -3.27
C ALA A 317 -24.54 -0.03 -2.66
N VAL A 318 -24.71 0.03 -1.35
CA VAL A 318 -24.91 1.28 -0.63
C VAL A 318 -23.55 1.83 -0.22
N THR A 319 -23.29 3.07 -0.61
CA THR A 319 -21.99 3.71 -0.34
C THR A 319 -22.02 4.42 1.01
N LEU A 320 -21.11 4.04 1.91
CA LEU A 320 -20.79 4.78 3.11
C LEU A 320 -20.25 6.15 2.71
N LYS A 321 -21.03 7.18 3.00
CA LYS A 321 -20.64 8.57 2.83
C LYS A 321 -19.68 8.98 3.96
N GLY A 322 -18.95 10.07 3.77
CA GLY A 322 -18.18 10.72 4.84
C GLY A 322 -19.10 11.24 5.95
N ILE A 323 -18.54 12.03 6.87
CA ILE A 323 -19.32 12.59 7.98
C ILE A 323 -20.39 13.53 7.41
N ALA A 324 -21.68 13.23 7.65
CA ALA A 324 -22.78 13.95 7.01
C ALA A 324 -23.06 15.34 7.63
N SER A 325 -22.69 15.56 8.89
CA SER A 325 -22.87 16.85 9.58
C SER A 325 -21.82 17.08 10.68
N ALA A 326 -21.65 18.35 11.07
CA ALA A 326 -20.81 18.73 12.21
C ALA A 326 -21.28 18.08 13.53
N ASP A 327 -22.59 17.97 13.74
CA ASP A 327 -23.15 17.31 14.93
C ASP A 327 -22.76 15.84 15.01
N ILE A 328 -22.78 15.11 13.88
CA ILE A 328 -22.34 13.71 13.84
C ILE A 328 -20.85 13.61 14.18
N ALA A 329 -20.02 14.51 13.67
CA ALA A 329 -18.59 14.54 14.00
C ALA A 329 -18.35 14.80 15.48
N ARG A 330 -19.10 15.74 16.07
CA ARG A 330 -19.04 16.06 17.49
C ARG A 330 -19.47 14.84 18.33
N ASP A 331 -20.59 14.22 18.01
CA ASP A 331 -21.09 13.02 18.70
C ASP A 331 -20.09 11.86 18.68
N ILE A 332 -19.36 11.67 17.57
CA ILE A 332 -18.30 10.65 17.45
C ILE A 332 -17.20 10.89 18.50
N VAL A 333 -16.82 12.15 18.74
CA VAL A 333 -15.74 12.53 19.64
C VAL A 333 -16.22 12.55 21.09
N GLU A 334 -17.35 13.21 21.37
CA GLU A 334 -17.87 13.36 22.72
C GLU A 334 -18.18 12.01 23.38
N LYS A 335 -18.80 11.07 22.65
CA LYS A 335 -19.03 9.72 23.17
C LYS A 335 -17.73 9.00 23.51
N ARG A 336 -16.68 9.19 22.71
CA ARG A 336 -15.34 8.61 22.97
C ARG A 336 -14.69 9.21 24.21
N PHE A 337 -14.79 10.51 24.36
CA PHE A 337 -14.19 11.24 25.47
C PHE A 337 -14.91 10.95 26.77
N ALA A 338 -16.24 10.93 26.76
CA ALA A 338 -17.05 10.67 27.94
C ALA A 338 -16.68 9.37 28.67
N VAL A 339 -16.47 8.27 27.92
CA VAL A 339 -16.06 6.99 28.54
C VAL A 339 -14.68 7.08 29.15
N ARG A 340 -13.71 7.71 28.45
CA ARG A 340 -12.33 7.82 28.93
C ARG A 340 -12.18 8.75 30.12
N PHE A 341 -12.89 9.87 30.11
CA PHE A 341 -12.89 10.79 31.24
C PHE A 341 -13.61 10.20 32.46
N ALA A 342 -14.68 9.43 32.25
CA ALA A 342 -15.35 8.72 33.34
C ALA A 342 -14.45 7.66 34.01
N GLU A 343 -13.57 6.97 33.27
CA GLU A 343 -12.61 5.99 33.81
C GLU A 343 -11.65 6.60 34.86
N ILE A 344 -11.32 7.89 34.72
CA ILE A 344 -10.40 8.61 35.62
C ILE A 344 -11.11 9.63 36.52
N GLY A 345 -12.45 9.72 36.45
CA GLY A 345 -13.24 10.70 37.21
C GLY A 345 -13.00 12.16 36.82
N TYR A 346 -12.51 12.42 35.60
CA TYR A 346 -12.26 13.77 35.10
C TYR A 346 -13.54 14.39 34.53
N VAL A 347 -13.80 15.66 34.83
CA VAL A 347 -14.95 16.41 34.31
C VAL A 347 -14.41 17.53 33.42
N PRO A 348 -14.54 17.41 32.07
CA PRO A 348 -14.06 18.45 31.17
C PRO A 348 -14.96 19.69 31.19
N GLU A 349 -14.42 20.85 30.81
CA GLU A 349 -15.20 22.10 30.70
C GLU A 349 -16.34 21.99 29.67
N TYR A 350 -16.12 21.22 28.61
CA TYR A 350 -17.11 20.84 27.62
C TYR A 350 -16.82 19.43 27.08
N PRO A 351 -17.82 18.68 26.58
CA PRO A 351 -17.69 17.25 26.33
C PRO A 351 -16.62 16.85 25.28
N SER A 352 -16.32 17.74 24.33
CA SER A 352 -15.31 17.53 23.28
C SER A 352 -13.91 18.03 23.63
N TRP A 353 -13.63 18.45 24.87
CA TRP A 353 -12.32 19.01 25.28
C TRP A 353 -11.17 18.03 24.99
N PRO A 354 -10.06 18.47 24.34
CA PRO A 354 -9.65 19.86 24.07
C PRO A 354 -10.05 20.42 22.69
N VAL A 355 -11.11 19.91 22.05
CA VAL A 355 -11.55 20.32 20.70
C VAL A 355 -12.78 21.20 20.78
N LEU A 356 -12.66 22.47 20.41
CA LEU A 356 -13.77 23.42 20.50
C LEU A 356 -14.96 22.96 19.64
N PRO A 357 -16.22 23.13 20.11
CA PRO A 357 -17.41 22.76 19.34
C PRO A 357 -17.45 23.37 17.92
N GLU A 358 -16.90 24.58 17.75
CA GLU A 358 -16.83 25.30 16.48
C GLU A 358 -15.90 24.61 15.46
N ALA A 359 -14.88 23.89 15.92
CA ALA A 359 -13.91 23.22 15.05
C ALA A 359 -14.57 22.15 14.16
N PHE A 360 -15.70 21.57 14.60
CA PHE A 360 -16.46 20.55 13.88
C PHE A 360 -17.21 21.07 12.65
N ALA A 361 -17.31 22.40 12.45
CA ALA A 361 -17.95 22.99 11.28
C ALA A 361 -17.39 22.47 9.94
N TYR A 362 -16.11 22.09 9.93
CA TYR A 362 -15.40 21.58 8.74
C TYR A 362 -15.26 20.05 8.70
N ALA A 363 -15.86 19.31 9.65
CA ALA A 363 -15.70 17.86 9.72
C ALA A 363 -16.36 17.11 8.54
N THR A 364 -17.28 17.75 7.81
CA THR A 364 -18.06 17.11 6.73
C THR A 364 -17.23 16.72 5.50
N VAL A 365 -16.05 17.31 5.32
CA VAL A 365 -15.11 16.93 4.25
C VAL A 365 -14.15 15.82 4.68
N MET A 366 -14.23 15.35 5.92
CA MET A 366 -13.33 14.35 6.49
C MET A 366 -14.01 12.97 6.59
N THR A 367 -13.19 11.92 6.59
CA THR A 367 -13.63 10.59 7.03
C THR A 367 -13.59 10.52 8.56
N PRO A 368 -14.39 9.64 9.20
CA PRO A 368 -14.30 9.42 10.66
C PRO A 368 -12.88 9.10 11.13
N ARG A 369 -12.13 8.31 10.36
CA ARG A 369 -10.71 8.02 10.66
C ARG A 369 -9.85 9.28 10.62
N ARG A 370 -9.99 10.12 9.59
CA ARG A 370 -9.21 11.36 9.47
C ARG A 370 -9.52 12.34 10.61
N LEU A 371 -10.80 12.46 10.99
CA LEU A 371 -11.22 13.26 12.15
C LEU A 371 -10.49 12.81 13.42
N ILE A 372 -10.50 11.50 13.71
CA ILE A 372 -9.86 10.96 14.91
C ILE A 372 -8.33 11.13 14.85
N ASN A 373 -7.69 10.93 13.69
CA ASN A 373 -6.26 11.17 13.49
C ASN A 373 -5.88 12.62 13.82
N THR A 374 -6.59 13.59 13.24
CA THR A 374 -6.32 15.02 13.46
C THR A 374 -6.44 15.40 14.94
N ILE A 375 -7.45 14.87 15.64
CA ILE A 375 -7.63 15.11 17.07
C ILE A 375 -6.54 14.41 17.89
N ASN A 376 -6.17 13.18 17.55
CA ASN A 376 -5.08 12.46 18.20
C ASN A 376 -3.76 13.23 18.06
N ASP A 377 -3.43 13.69 16.86
CA ASP A 377 -2.21 14.47 16.59
C ASP A 377 -2.17 15.75 17.42
N HIS A 378 -3.31 16.42 17.57
CA HIS A 378 -3.46 17.58 18.43
C HIS A 378 -3.24 17.25 19.92
N VAL A 379 -3.87 16.18 20.43
CA VAL A 379 -3.69 15.72 21.82
C VAL A 379 -2.21 15.36 22.08
N GLN A 380 -1.57 14.64 21.16
CA GLN A 380 -0.15 14.30 21.26
C GLN A 380 0.74 15.55 21.21
N SER A 381 0.38 16.56 20.40
CA SER A 381 1.08 17.85 20.37
C SER A 381 1.00 18.57 21.73
N CYS A 382 -0.16 18.60 22.36
CA CYS A 382 -0.36 19.19 23.70
C CYS A 382 0.48 18.47 24.76
N LEU A 383 0.47 17.12 24.74
CA LEU A 383 1.27 16.30 25.65
C LEU A 383 2.79 16.52 25.47
N ARG A 384 3.27 16.59 24.22
CA ARG A 384 4.68 16.85 23.91
C ARG A 384 5.13 18.23 24.36
N ARG A 385 4.30 19.25 24.18
CA ARG A 385 4.62 20.66 24.52
C ARG A 385 4.46 20.98 26.01
N GLY A 386 3.76 20.13 26.78
CA GLY A 386 3.47 20.42 28.18
C GLY A 386 2.43 21.54 28.37
N VAL A 387 1.67 21.88 27.32
CA VAL A 387 0.71 22.99 27.30
C VAL A 387 -0.56 22.50 26.62
N VAL A 388 -1.72 22.71 27.26
CA VAL A 388 -3.03 22.46 26.66
C VAL A 388 -3.34 23.63 25.74
N ARG A 389 -3.61 23.35 24.48
CA ARG A 389 -4.20 24.30 23.54
C ARG A 389 -5.51 23.73 23.04
N GLU A 390 -6.52 24.57 22.93
CA GLU A 390 -7.80 24.15 22.35
C GLU A 390 -7.71 24.13 20.82
N LEU A 391 -8.27 23.09 20.20
CA LEU A 391 -8.30 22.96 18.75
C LEU A 391 -9.47 23.77 18.20
N GLU A 392 -9.15 24.88 17.51
CA GLU A 392 -10.13 25.81 16.93
C GLU A 392 -10.64 25.38 15.54
N SER A 393 -9.85 24.61 14.78
CA SER A 393 -10.20 24.16 13.43
C SER A 393 -9.60 22.80 13.09
N LEU A 394 -10.41 21.93 12.48
CA LEU A 394 -9.98 20.61 11.99
C LEU A 394 -9.25 20.67 10.64
N LEU A 395 -9.21 21.83 9.96
CA LEU A 395 -8.53 22.04 8.68
C LEU A 395 -7.22 22.84 8.81
N ALA A 396 -6.91 23.36 9.99
CA ALA A 396 -5.64 24.01 10.21
C ALA A 396 -4.54 22.96 10.09
N ASP A 397 -3.66 23.11 9.09
CA ASP A 397 -2.35 22.48 9.12
C ASP A 397 -1.77 22.78 10.50
N GLY A 398 -1.38 21.73 11.24
CA GLY A 398 -0.81 21.89 12.56
C GLY A 398 0.24 22.99 12.54
N ASP A 399 -0.06 24.08 13.24
CA ASP A 399 0.75 25.26 13.50
C ASP A 399 2.16 25.26 12.87
N SER A 400 2.37 26.20 11.95
CA SER A 400 3.65 26.72 11.48
C SER A 400 4.44 27.41 12.60
N ALA A 401 4.78 26.67 13.64
CA ALA A 401 5.81 27.04 14.60
C ALA A 401 7.00 26.11 14.37
N PRO A 402 8.25 26.62 14.39
CA PRO A 402 9.44 25.81 14.18
C PRO A 402 9.43 24.60 15.14
N PRO A 403 9.98 23.44 14.75
CA PRO A 403 10.17 22.36 15.68
C PRO A 403 11.02 22.91 16.83
N VAL A 404 10.40 23.07 18.01
CA VAL A 404 11.20 23.19 19.22
C VAL A 404 11.98 21.89 19.27
N VAL A 405 13.29 21.99 19.03
CA VAL A 405 14.26 20.92 19.26
C VAL A 405 13.82 20.22 20.54
N PRO A 406 13.63 18.89 20.55
CA PRO A 406 13.35 18.22 21.79
C PRO A 406 14.53 18.55 22.70
N VAL A 407 14.33 19.45 23.66
CA VAL A 407 15.05 19.35 24.92
C VAL A 407 14.61 17.98 25.39
N ALA A 408 15.48 16.98 25.18
CA ALA A 408 15.32 15.67 25.74
C ALA A 408 14.90 15.92 27.19
N PRO A 409 13.70 15.54 27.63
CA PRO A 409 13.50 15.42 29.05
C PRO A 409 14.59 14.44 29.47
N GLN A 410 15.59 14.89 30.24
CA GLN A 410 16.41 13.95 30.97
C GLN A 410 15.40 13.11 31.76
N PRO A 411 15.25 11.80 31.50
CA PRO A 411 14.24 11.04 32.20
C PRO A 411 14.71 10.91 33.65
N PRO A 412 14.03 11.50 34.64
CA PRO A 412 14.18 11.05 36.01
C PRO A 412 13.31 9.79 36.09
N GLY A 413 13.86 8.62 35.76
CA GLY A 413 13.08 7.36 35.83
C GLY A 413 13.62 6.13 35.10
N ASP A 414 14.58 6.27 34.18
CA ASP A 414 15.11 5.14 33.38
C ASP A 414 15.61 3.97 34.26
N ASP A 415 16.29 4.27 35.37
CA ASP A 415 16.82 3.26 36.28
C ASP A 415 15.72 2.49 37.04
N VAL A 416 14.57 3.13 37.29
CA VAL A 416 13.44 2.51 38.01
C VAL A 416 12.69 1.53 37.11
N LEU A 417 12.39 1.94 35.87
CA LEU A 417 11.74 1.06 34.87
C LEU A 417 12.67 -0.08 34.45
N GLU A 418 13.98 0.17 34.31
CA GLU A 418 14.96 -0.88 34.03
C GLU A 418 15.08 -1.90 35.18
N ALA A 419 15.13 -1.42 36.43
CA ALA A 419 15.15 -2.28 37.61
C ALA A 419 13.85 -3.10 37.73
N ARG A 420 12.69 -2.46 37.47
CA ARG A 420 11.38 -3.11 37.47
C ARG A 420 11.29 -4.17 36.38
N PHE A 421 11.68 -3.85 35.14
CA PHE A 421 11.74 -4.79 34.03
C PHE A 421 12.60 -6.01 34.37
N THR A 422 13.81 -5.78 34.92
CA THR A 422 14.74 -6.85 35.31
C THR A 422 14.14 -7.74 36.40
N GLN A 423 13.50 -7.15 37.42
CA GLN A 423 12.80 -7.89 38.48
C GLN A 423 11.68 -8.77 37.90
N LEU A 424 10.83 -8.19 37.03
CA LEU A 424 9.71 -8.90 36.41
C LEU A 424 10.19 -10.04 35.50
N LYS A 425 11.27 -9.82 34.73
CA LYS A 425 11.86 -10.83 33.85
C LYS A 425 12.44 -12.01 34.63
N GLN A 426 13.03 -11.76 35.80
CA GLN A 426 13.54 -12.82 36.69
C GLN A 426 12.40 -13.62 37.35
N ALA A 427 11.31 -12.94 37.73
CA ALA A 427 10.16 -13.55 38.41
C ALA A 427 9.15 -14.23 37.47
N ALA A 428 9.28 -14.08 36.16
CA ALA A 428 8.34 -14.60 35.18
C ALA A 428 8.25 -16.14 35.16
N ASP A 429 7.05 -16.69 35.36
CA ASP A 429 6.74 -18.09 35.09
C ASP A 429 6.37 -18.29 33.62
N ILE A 430 7.15 -19.13 32.93
CA ILE A 430 7.01 -19.44 31.50
C ILE A 430 6.50 -20.85 31.25
N SER A 431 6.27 -21.65 32.31
CA SER A 431 5.95 -23.08 32.18
C SER A 431 4.62 -23.32 31.46
N GLY A 432 3.67 -22.40 31.58
CA GLY A 432 2.38 -22.45 30.89
C GLY A 432 2.47 -22.24 29.37
N ALA A 433 3.52 -21.57 28.86
CA ALA A 433 3.71 -21.34 27.42
C ALA A 433 4.16 -22.61 26.68
N LEU A 434 4.67 -23.61 27.40
CA LEU A 434 5.21 -24.85 26.85
C LEU A 434 4.23 -26.03 26.99
N ARG A 435 3.07 -25.83 27.63
CA ARG A 435 2.08 -26.89 27.88
C ARG A 435 0.94 -26.85 26.85
N PRO A 436 0.56 -27.98 26.23
CA PRO A 436 -0.52 -28.03 25.24
C PRO A 436 -1.88 -27.51 25.74
N SER A 437 -2.19 -27.67 27.02
CA SER A 437 -3.47 -27.27 27.61
C SER A 437 -3.59 -25.77 27.89
N THR A 438 -2.46 -25.05 27.96
CA THR A 438 -2.42 -23.62 28.30
C THR A 438 -1.76 -22.76 27.23
N GLU A 439 -1.25 -23.36 26.14
CA GLU A 439 -0.55 -22.62 25.08
C GLU A 439 -1.43 -21.54 24.43
N ASP A 440 -2.71 -21.84 24.17
CA ASP A 440 -3.61 -20.93 23.45
C ASP A 440 -3.93 -19.66 24.24
N SER A 441 -3.91 -19.72 25.57
CA SER A 441 -4.06 -18.55 26.42
C SER A 441 -2.73 -17.86 26.69
N VAL A 442 -1.71 -18.60 27.13
CA VAL A 442 -0.44 -18.03 27.62
C VAL A 442 0.41 -17.48 26.47
N VAL A 443 0.62 -18.26 25.40
CA VAL A 443 1.50 -17.81 24.30
C VAL A 443 0.88 -16.61 23.57
N ARG A 444 -0.44 -16.59 23.44
CA ARG A 444 -1.18 -15.44 22.91
C ARG A 444 -0.86 -14.16 23.68
N GLU A 445 -1.07 -14.15 24.99
CA GLU A 445 -0.82 -12.95 25.82
C GLU A 445 0.65 -12.50 25.81
N LEU A 446 1.58 -13.44 25.71
CA LEU A 446 3.01 -13.11 25.61
C LEU A 446 3.36 -12.50 24.25
N LEU A 447 2.92 -13.10 23.15
CA LEU A 447 3.16 -12.55 21.81
C LEU A 447 2.48 -11.20 21.63
N GLU A 448 1.27 -11.01 22.17
CA GLU A 448 0.58 -9.72 22.17
C GLU A 448 1.42 -8.65 22.85
N ALA A 449 1.93 -8.93 24.06
CA ALA A 449 2.77 -7.98 24.79
C ALA A 449 4.11 -7.70 24.07
N GLY A 450 4.77 -8.74 23.54
CA GLY A 450 6.03 -8.60 22.82
C GLY A 450 5.89 -7.79 21.53
N LEU A 451 4.86 -8.06 20.73
CA LEU A 451 4.59 -7.34 19.49
C LEU A 451 4.10 -5.91 19.76
N ALA A 452 3.25 -5.69 20.77
CA ALA A 452 2.82 -4.35 21.17
C ALA A 452 4.01 -3.49 21.61
N ALA A 453 4.90 -4.04 22.44
CA ALA A 453 6.14 -3.36 22.82
C ALA A 453 7.02 -3.09 21.58
N TRP A 454 7.18 -4.05 20.67
CA TRP A 454 7.95 -3.85 19.44
C TRP A 454 7.38 -2.75 18.52
N ILE A 455 6.06 -2.60 18.45
CA ILE A 455 5.42 -1.51 17.70
C ILE A 455 5.81 -0.15 18.32
N GLU A 456 5.71 -0.02 19.64
CA GLU A 456 6.11 1.19 20.38
C GLU A 456 7.62 1.49 20.20
N GLU A 457 8.47 0.47 20.12
CA GLU A 457 9.91 0.63 19.87
C GLU A 457 10.25 1.29 18.53
N GLN A 458 9.34 1.25 17.55
CA GLN A 458 9.52 1.90 16.24
C GLN A 458 9.25 3.41 16.27
N GLY A 459 8.84 3.97 17.42
CA GLY A 459 8.58 5.39 17.59
C GLY A 459 7.56 5.91 16.58
N ARG A 460 7.95 6.91 15.79
CA ARG A 460 7.08 7.55 14.79
C ARG A 460 6.58 6.61 13.67
N PHE A 461 7.27 5.50 13.42
CA PHE A 461 6.87 4.51 12.41
C PHE A 461 5.91 3.45 12.97
N GLY A 462 5.70 3.40 14.29
CA GLY A 462 4.81 2.43 14.93
C GLY A 462 3.38 2.47 14.40
N GLY A 463 2.89 3.64 13.99
CA GLY A 463 1.54 3.81 13.42
C GLY A 463 1.27 3.04 12.11
N GLN A 464 2.31 2.57 11.42
CA GLN A 464 2.17 1.72 10.23
C GLN A 464 1.83 0.27 10.58
N PHE A 465 2.05 -0.14 11.84
CA PHE A 465 1.91 -1.51 12.30
C PHE A 465 0.70 -1.67 13.21
N LYS A 466 0.05 -2.82 13.12
CA LYS A 466 -1.04 -3.20 14.01
C LYS A 466 -1.03 -4.66 14.36
N LEU A 467 -1.55 -4.95 15.53
CA LEU A 467 -1.74 -6.29 16.03
C LEU A 467 -3.23 -6.65 15.96
N ASP A 468 -3.55 -7.83 15.44
CA ASP A 468 -4.91 -8.37 15.50
C ASP A 468 -5.33 -8.55 16.97
N PRO A 469 -6.58 -8.22 17.34
CA PRO A 469 -7.05 -8.32 18.71
C PRO A 469 -7.19 -9.79 19.10
N PRO A 470 -7.23 -10.07 20.41
CA PRO A 470 -7.30 -11.43 20.92
C PRO A 470 -8.47 -12.22 20.33
N GLN A 471 -8.13 -13.41 19.80
CA GLN A 471 -9.11 -14.41 19.39
C GLN A 471 -9.44 -15.31 20.60
N GLY A 472 -10.71 -15.64 20.82
CA GLY A 472 -11.13 -16.46 21.96
C GLY A 472 -10.81 -17.94 21.76
N GLY A 473 -10.80 -18.73 22.84
CA GLY A 473 -10.76 -20.21 22.79
C GLY A 473 -9.59 -20.83 22.01
N LYS A 474 -9.88 -21.87 21.22
CA LYS A 474 -8.92 -22.48 20.28
C LYS A 474 -8.78 -21.58 19.05
N VAL A 475 -7.62 -20.95 18.91
CA VAL A 475 -7.35 -19.94 17.88
C VAL A 475 -6.63 -20.55 16.68
N ALA A 476 -6.88 -20.05 15.46
CA ALA A 476 -6.07 -20.46 14.30
C ALA A 476 -4.64 -19.91 14.39
N LEU A 477 -4.46 -18.73 15.02
CA LEU A 477 -3.20 -18.02 15.19
C LEU A 477 -3.16 -17.37 16.58
N HIS A 478 -2.00 -17.37 17.22
CA HIS A 478 -1.82 -16.70 18.52
C HIS A 478 -1.58 -15.21 18.37
N ALA A 479 -0.99 -14.76 17.25
CA ALA A 479 -0.82 -13.36 16.94
C ALA A 479 -0.70 -13.13 15.44
N ARG A 480 -1.12 -11.96 14.98
CA ARG A 480 -0.83 -11.46 13.64
C ARG A 480 -0.47 -9.98 13.68
N LEU A 481 0.73 -9.66 13.23
CA LEU A 481 1.18 -8.30 12.98
C LEU A 481 0.89 -7.94 11.52
N ARG A 482 0.35 -6.75 11.29
CA ARG A 482 0.07 -6.18 9.97
C ARG A 482 0.86 -4.90 9.78
N ARG A 483 1.45 -4.70 8.61
CA ARG A 483 2.00 -3.43 8.14
C ARG A 483 1.15 -2.93 6.98
N ILE A 484 0.68 -1.70 7.08
CA ILE A 484 -0.06 -1.04 6.00
C ILE A 484 0.98 -0.48 5.02
N LEU A 485 0.94 -0.94 3.76
CA LEU A 485 1.83 -0.48 2.70
C LEU A 485 1.21 0.67 1.90
N ASP A 486 -0.09 0.55 1.59
CA ASP A 486 -0.87 1.59 0.92
C ASP A 486 -2.31 1.58 1.45
N GLU A 487 -2.72 2.68 2.10
CA GLU A 487 -4.06 2.83 2.66
C GLU A 487 -5.16 2.95 1.59
N THR A 488 -4.83 3.43 0.39
CA THR A 488 -5.82 3.73 -0.65
C THR A 488 -6.36 2.48 -1.32
N VAL A 489 -5.50 1.48 -1.48
CA VAL A 489 -5.83 0.17 -2.06
C VAL A 489 -5.97 -0.93 -1.00
N GLU A 490 -5.84 -0.58 0.29
CA GLU A 490 -5.80 -1.52 1.42
C GLU A 490 -4.74 -2.63 1.23
N ASP A 491 -3.56 -2.27 0.70
CA ASP A 491 -2.42 -3.19 0.55
C ASP A 491 -1.68 -3.35 1.88
N GLU A 492 -1.60 -4.59 2.35
CA GLU A 492 -1.08 -4.94 3.67
C GLU A 492 -0.06 -6.09 3.58
N GLN A 493 0.92 -6.09 4.47
CA GLN A 493 1.85 -7.19 4.71
C GLN A 493 1.61 -7.80 6.09
N HIS A 494 1.57 -9.13 6.20
CA HIS A 494 1.20 -9.84 7.44
C HIS A 494 2.31 -10.78 7.93
N TRP A 495 2.54 -10.79 9.25
CA TRP A 495 3.35 -11.78 9.96
C TRP A 495 2.46 -12.48 11.00
N SER A 496 2.21 -13.77 10.78
CA SER A 496 1.34 -14.59 11.62
C SER A 496 2.15 -15.58 12.45
N PHE A 497 1.72 -15.84 13.69
CA PHE A 497 2.41 -16.69 14.65
C PHE A 497 1.48 -17.76 15.21
N ARG A 498 1.95 -19.01 15.28
CA ARG A 498 1.23 -20.12 15.92
C ARG A 498 2.19 -21.00 16.70
N ALA A 499 2.02 -21.10 18.01
CA ALA A 499 2.63 -22.15 18.82
C ALA A 499 1.95 -23.50 18.64
N VAL A 500 2.75 -24.55 18.61
CA VAL A 500 2.29 -25.94 18.51
C VAL A 500 3.08 -26.79 19.48
N SER A 501 2.63 -26.85 20.72
CA SER A 501 3.21 -27.65 21.80
C SER A 501 2.59 -29.05 21.86
N ALA A 502 1.47 -29.28 21.16
CA ALA A 502 0.80 -30.58 21.12
C ALA A 502 1.77 -31.73 20.75
N GLU A 503 1.82 -32.75 21.59
CA GLU A 503 2.63 -33.96 21.37
C GLU A 503 1.93 -34.96 20.45
N GLN A 504 0.59 -35.00 20.55
CA GLN A 504 -0.23 -35.91 19.74
C GLN A 504 -0.23 -35.48 18.27
N PRO A 505 0.03 -36.40 17.31
CA PRO A 505 0.12 -36.06 15.89
C PRO A 505 -1.15 -35.40 15.34
N ILE A 506 -2.31 -35.82 15.82
CA ILE A 506 -3.63 -35.32 15.40
C ILE A 506 -3.78 -33.84 15.74
N ALA A 507 -3.57 -33.55 17.01
CA ALA A 507 -3.64 -32.24 17.61
C ALA A 507 -2.62 -31.27 16.96
N ALA A 508 -1.42 -31.76 16.64
CA ALA A 508 -0.38 -30.98 15.97
C ALA A 508 -0.74 -30.65 14.51
N LEU A 509 -1.19 -31.65 13.74
CA LEU A 509 -1.57 -31.47 12.32
C LEU A 509 -2.77 -30.52 12.16
N ALA A 510 -3.79 -30.65 13.03
CA ALA A 510 -4.94 -29.77 13.03
C ALA A 510 -4.54 -28.30 13.24
N ARG A 511 -3.62 -28.04 14.18
CA ARG A 511 -3.09 -26.69 14.44
C ARG A 511 -2.30 -26.13 13.25
N ILE A 512 -1.47 -26.94 12.59
CA ILE A 512 -0.72 -26.51 11.39
C ILE A 512 -1.68 -26.12 10.26
N HIS A 513 -2.67 -26.96 9.97
CA HIS A 513 -3.62 -26.69 8.89
C HIS A 513 -4.50 -25.47 9.18
N ALA A 514 -4.96 -25.33 10.42
CA ALA A 514 -5.68 -24.14 10.88
C ALA A 514 -4.82 -22.87 10.72
N ALA A 515 -3.55 -22.92 11.12
CA ALA A 515 -2.64 -21.79 11.01
C ALA A 515 -2.34 -21.41 9.56
N ARG A 516 -2.12 -22.37 8.66
CA ARG A 516 -1.91 -22.13 7.22
C ARG A 516 -3.13 -21.45 6.60
N THR A 517 -4.31 -22.00 6.85
CA THR A 517 -5.59 -21.44 6.37
C THR A 517 -5.82 -20.04 6.96
N GLY A 518 -5.62 -19.90 8.27
CA GLY A 518 -5.80 -18.65 8.99
C GLY A 518 -4.87 -17.57 8.47
N ALA A 519 -3.59 -17.86 8.23
CA ALA A 519 -2.60 -16.91 7.71
C ALA A 519 -2.76 -16.59 6.22
N GLY A 520 -3.57 -17.36 5.47
CA GLY A 520 -3.62 -17.27 4.01
C GLY A 520 -2.27 -17.60 3.37
N LEU A 521 -1.53 -18.56 3.95
CA LEU A 521 -0.22 -18.95 3.46
C LEU A 521 -0.39 -19.83 2.21
N SER A 522 0.01 -19.28 1.06
CA SER A 522 -0.07 -19.95 -0.23
C SER A 522 1.14 -19.64 -1.09
N ARG A 523 1.57 -20.63 -1.88
CA ARG A 523 2.71 -20.52 -2.78
C ARG A 523 2.58 -19.32 -3.73
N GLY A 524 3.60 -18.46 -3.74
CA GLY A 524 3.70 -17.29 -4.61
C GLY A 524 3.29 -15.96 -3.95
N ILE A 525 2.65 -15.97 -2.78
CA ILE A 525 2.27 -14.75 -2.05
C ILE A 525 3.36 -14.39 -1.04
N THR A 526 4.19 -13.40 -1.35
CA THR A 526 5.36 -13.05 -0.51
C THR A 526 5.01 -12.16 0.69
N LYS A 527 3.85 -11.49 0.64
CA LYS A 527 3.38 -10.56 1.69
C LYS A 527 2.72 -11.26 2.89
N ARG A 528 2.52 -12.59 2.85
CA ARG A 528 1.93 -13.38 3.94
C ARG A 528 2.98 -14.32 4.53
N LYS A 529 3.46 -14.03 5.74
CA LYS A 529 4.42 -14.87 6.44
C LYS A 529 3.75 -15.59 7.61
N LEU A 530 4.05 -16.88 7.79
CA LEU A 530 3.58 -17.69 8.92
C LEU A 530 4.76 -18.36 9.62
N PHE A 531 4.82 -18.18 10.93
CA PHE A 531 5.83 -18.75 11.82
C PHE A 531 5.19 -19.75 12.79
N LEU A 532 5.59 -21.02 12.66
CA LEU A 532 5.28 -22.04 13.66
C LEU A 532 6.29 -21.96 14.79
N LEU A 533 5.81 -21.89 16.04
CA LEU A 533 6.64 -21.77 17.24
C LEU A 533 6.61 -23.12 17.98
N ARG A 534 7.72 -23.84 17.99
CA ARG A 534 7.84 -25.13 18.67
C ARG A 534 9.28 -25.40 19.09
N ASN A 535 9.47 -25.80 20.35
CA ASN A 535 10.81 -26.06 20.91
C ASN A 535 11.28 -27.49 20.70
N GLU A 536 10.35 -28.43 20.69
CA GLU A 536 10.60 -29.85 20.45
C GLU A 536 10.62 -30.20 18.96
N ASP A 537 11.27 -31.31 18.63
CA ASP A 537 11.22 -31.83 17.27
C ASP A 537 9.82 -32.33 16.91
N TRP A 538 9.51 -32.28 15.62
CA TRP A 538 8.26 -32.80 15.09
C TRP A 538 8.26 -34.33 15.03
N ASN A 539 7.09 -34.94 15.15
CA ASN A 539 6.94 -36.37 14.96
C ASN A 539 7.39 -36.78 13.54
N LYS A 540 8.12 -37.90 13.45
CA LYS A 540 8.65 -38.47 12.20
C LYS A 540 7.60 -39.25 11.38
N GLY A 541 6.33 -39.25 11.80
CA GLY A 541 5.23 -39.86 11.05
C GLY A 541 5.05 -39.26 9.65
N PRO A 542 4.69 -40.08 8.64
CA PRO A 542 4.67 -39.67 7.24
C PRO A 542 3.73 -38.49 6.97
N LYS A 543 2.51 -38.48 7.53
CA LYS A 543 1.54 -37.39 7.37
C LYS A 543 2.04 -36.06 7.97
N THR A 544 2.72 -36.11 9.12
CA THR A 544 3.30 -34.92 9.76
C THR A 544 4.44 -34.35 8.93
N GLN A 545 5.32 -35.20 8.40
CA GLN A 545 6.42 -34.76 7.54
C GLN A 545 5.94 -34.18 6.20
N GLU A 546 4.91 -34.77 5.60
CA GLU A 546 4.28 -34.25 4.38
C GLU A 546 3.65 -32.87 4.62
N ALA A 547 2.93 -32.69 5.73
CA ALA A 547 2.34 -31.40 6.08
C ALA A 547 3.38 -30.30 6.33
N LEU A 548 4.51 -30.64 6.97
CA LEU A 548 5.62 -29.71 7.22
C LEU A 548 6.37 -29.36 5.92
N LYS A 549 6.53 -30.33 5.02
CA LYS A 549 7.12 -30.10 3.70
C LYS A 549 6.26 -29.11 2.91
N ALA A 550 4.96 -29.36 2.82
CA ALA A 550 4.01 -28.45 2.16
C ALA A 550 4.00 -27.05 2.80
N PHE A 551 4.06 -26.98 4.14
CA PHE A 551 4.16 -25.72 4.87
C PHE A 551 5.42 -24.91 4.48
N THR A 552 6.57 -25.57 4.33
CA THR A 552 7.83 -24.92 3.96
C THR A 552 7.82 -24.51 2.48
N GLU A 553 7.27 -25.33 1.60
CA GLU A 553 7.13 -25.02 0.17
C GLU A 553 6.23 -23.80 -0.10
N ASP A 554 5.25 -23.55 0.77
CA ASP A 554 4.39 -22.36 0.74
C ASP A 554 5.05 -21.11 1.38
N GLY A 555 6.31 -21.20 1.83
CA GLY A 555 7.06 -20.08 2.40
C GLY A 555 6.93 -19.91 3.92
N GLY A 556 6.36 -20.89 4.62
CA GLY A 556 6.29 -20.92 6.07
C GLY A 556 7.64 -21.24 6.73
N ALA A 557 7.86 -20.73 7.93
CA ALA A 557 9.08 -20.99 8.71
C ALA A 557 8.77 -21.55 10.11
N TRP A 558 9.62 -22.43 10.61
CA TRP A 558 9.56 -22.96 11.97
C TRP A 558 10.68 -22.35 12.82
N LEU A 559 10.33 -21.82 14.00
CA LEU A 559 11.24 -21.18 14.94
C LEU A 559 11.07 -21.77 16.35
N LYS A 560 12.16 -21.72 17.15
CA LYS A 560 12.13 -22.02 18.58
C LYS A 560 11.85 -20.74 19.37
N MET A 561 11.14 -20.85 20.49
CA MET A 561 10.98 -19.80 21.48
C MET A 561 12.02 -19.99 22.57
N GLY A 562 12.97 -19.06 22.66
CA GLY A 562 13.96 -19.03 23.72
C GLY A 562 13.33 -18.72 25.07
N GLU A 563 13.98 -19.17 26.14
CA GLU A 563 13.58 -18.83 27.51
C GLU A 563 13.58 -17.32 27.73
N ASP A 564 14.56 -16.63 27.14
CA ASP A 564 14.71 -15.19 27.20
C ASP A 564 13.56 -14.44 26.51
N ASP A 565 13.08 -14.95 25.36
CA ASP A 565 11.94 -14.38 24.64
C ASP A 565 10.69 -14.40 25.52
N LEU A 566 10.37 -15.58 26.09
CA LEU A 566 9.18 -15.78 26.93
C LEU A 566 9.22 -14.93 28.21
N ARG A 567 10.37 -14.88 28.89
CA ARG A 567 10.53 -14.06 30.11
C ARG A 567 10.45 -12.57 29.81
N THR A 568 11.04 -12.13 28.69
CA THR A 568 10.97 -10.73 28.24
C THR A 568 9.52 -10.33 27.95
N PHE A 569 8.78 -11.14 27.20
CA PHE A 569 7.38 -10.87 26.90
C PHE A 569 6.48 -10.89 28.15
N ALA A 570 6.75 -11.79 29.10
CA ALA A 570 6.02 -11.83 30.36
C ALA A 570 6.23 -10.58 31.21
N ALA A 571 7.47 -10.06 31.25
CA ALA A 571 7.79 -8.80 31.91
C ALA A 571 7.13 -7.61 31.21
N LEU A 572 7.19 -7.54 29.89
CA LEU A 572 6.55 -6.49 29.09
C LEU A 572 5.03 -6.49 29.26
N ARG A 573 4.38 -7.66 29.37
CA ARG A 573 2.93 -7.77 29.64
C ARG A 573 2.55 -7.06 30.93
N GLN A 574 3.35 -7.24 31.99
CA GLN A 574 3.10 -6.57 33.27
C GLN A 574 3.38 -5.08 33.20
N LEU A 575 4.50 -4.65 32.59
CA LEU A 575 4.82 -3.23 32.43
C LEU A 575 3.75 -2.48 31.61
N LEU A 576 3.28 -3.06 30.51
CA LEU A 576 2.21 -2.47 29.69
C LEU A 576 0.89 -2.37 30.46
N ALA A 577 0.62 -3.30 31.38
CA ALA A 577 -0.54 -3.27 32.25
C ALA A 577 -0.42 -2.21 33.37
N GLU A 578 0.79 -1.95 33.87
CA GLU A 578 1.08 -0.92 34.89
C GLU A 578 0.88 0.51 34.36
N ARG A 579 0.88 0.71 33.04
CA ARG A 579 0.59 2.00 32.35
C ARG A 579 1.46 3.18 32.82
N ASP A 580 2.74 2.93 33.11
CA ASP A 580 3.67 3.97 33.54
C ASP A 580 3.85 5.05 32.43
N PRO A 581 3.75 6.37 32.75
CA PRO A 581 3.91 7.45 31.79
C PRO A 581 5.27 7.50 31.07
N GLY A 582 6.34 6.97 31.68
CA GLY A 582 7.69 6.90 31.12
C GLY A 582 7.96 5.68 30.23
N LEU A 583 7.05 4.71 30.20
CA LEU A 583 7.25 3.42 29.54
C LEU A 583 7.51 3.55 28.02
N ALA A 584 6.78 4.43 27.33
CA ALA A 584 6.91 4.60 25.89
C ALA A 584 8.32 5.11 25.50
N ALA A 585 8.84 6.09 26.24
CA ALA A 585 10.20 6.61 26.05
C ALA A 585 11.26 5.54 26.34
N TRP A 586 11.05 4.76 27.41
CA TRP A 586 11.94 3.65 27.77
C TRP A 586 11.97 2.55 26.69
N LEU A 587 10.82 2.17 26.13
CA LEU A 587 10.73 1.17 25.05
C LEU A 587 11.51 1.62 23.80
N VAL A 588 11.29 2.85 23.31
CA VAL A 588 12.00 3.41 22.15
C VAL A 588 13.53 3.39 22.36
N SER A 589 13.98 3.71 23.58
CA SER A 589 15.40 3.79 23.96
C SER A 589 16.05 2.41 24.12
N ARG A 590 15.45 1.51 24.90
CA ARG A 590 16.06 0.23 25.30
C ARG A 590 15.79 -0.92 24.33
N ARG A 591 14.70 -0.85 23.58
CA ARG A 591 14.25 -1.83 22.59
C ARG A 591 14.31 -3.30 23.08
N PRO A 592 13.74 -3.62 24.26
CA PRO A 592 13.83 -4.97 24.84
C PRO A 592 13.16 -6.06 23.98
N ALA A 593 12.04 -5.77 23.32
CA ALA A 593 11.31 -6.72 22.47
C ALA A 593 12.05 -6.96 21.15
N GLY A 594 12.49 -5.92 20.44
CA GLY A 594 13.23 -6.04 19.18
C GLY A 594 14.59 -6.71 19.28
N ARG A 595 15.15 -6.84 20.50
CA ARG A 595 16.39 -7.56 20.79
C ARG A 595 16.19 -9.05 21.07
N THR A 596 14.96 -9.50 21.31
CA THR A 596 14.63 -10.92 21.47
C THR A 596 15.03 -11.70 20.22
N MET A 597 15.40 -12.97 20.38
CA MET A 597 15.81 -13.82 19.26
C MET A 597 14.66 -13.93 18.26
N LEU A 598 13.45 -14.20 18.76
CA LEU A 598 12.28 -14.40 17.94
C LEU A 598 11.97 -13.18 17.06
N LEU A 599 11.81 -11.99 17.65
CA LEU A 599 11.42 -10.80 16.88
C LEU A 599 12.55 -10.26 16.02
N ARG A 600 13.82 -10.42 16.44
CA ARG A 600 14.97 -10.07 15.59
C ARG A 600 15.03 -10.94 14.33
N THR A 601 14.78 -12.25 14.44
CA THR A 601 14.76 -13.15 13.28
C THR A 601 13.59 -12.85 12.35
N VAL A 602 12.42 -12.51 12.89
CA VAL A 602 11.19 -12.33 12.09
C VAL A 602 11.05 -10.92 11.50
N LEU A 603 11.40 -9.89 12.28
CA LEU A 603 11.16 -8.47 11.98
C LEU A 603 12.45 -7.64 11.87
N GLY A 604 13.64 -8.26 12.02
CA GLY A 604 14.92 -7.54 12.02
C GLY A 604 15.21 -6.78 10.71
N GLU A 605 14.86 -7.35 9.56
CA GLU A 605 14.99 -6.67 8.26
C GLU A 605 14.08 -5.43 8.18
N VAL A 606 12.84 -5.54 8.67
CA VAL A 606 11.88 -4.43 8.70
C VAL A 606 12.36 -3.33 9.64
N ALA A 607 12.84 -3.70 10.83
CA ALA A 607 13.40 -2.73 11.78
C ALA A 607 14.65 -2.02 11.21
N ALA A 608 15.49 -2.73 10.45
CA ALA A 608 16.64 -2.15 9.78
C ALA A 608 16.26 -1.20 8.64
N GLU A 609 15.25 -1.58 7.83
CA GLU A 609 14.66 -0.73 6.79
C GLU A 609 14.15 0.59 7.40
N LEU A 610 13.35 0.52 8.47
CA LEU A 610 12.80 1.70 9.15
C LEU A 610 13.90 2.55 9.80
N ALA A 611 14.89 1.92 10.44
CA ALA A 611 16.02 2.64 11.02
C ALA A 611 16.87 3.37 9.96
N GLN A 612 17.00 2.81 8.76
CA GLN A 612 17.67 3.50 7.64
C GLN A 612 16.86 4.69 7.14
N VAL A 613 15.53 4.56 7.06
CA VAL A 613 14.63 5.69 6.74
C VAL A 613 14.69 6.75 7.83
N GLU A 614 14.77 6.35 9.09
CA GLU A 614 14.91 7.25 10.23
C GLU A 614 16.24 8.00 10.22
N GLN A 615 17.35 7.29 10.05
CA GLN A 615 18.69 7.88 9.94
C GLN A 615 18.83 8.75 8.70
N ALA A 616 18.18 8.41 7.58
CA ALA A 616 18.16 9.26 6.39
C ALA A 616 17.35 10.56 6.61
N ALA A 617 16.36 10.53 7.51
CA ALA A 617 15.57 11.69 7.89
C ALA A 617 16.22 12.51 9.03
N GLU A 618 16.97 11.88 9.95
CA GLU A 618 17.76 12.55 10.99
C GLU A 618 19.12 13.06 10.47
N ALA A 619 19.62 12.50 9.37
CA ALA A 619 20.79 13.00 8.64
C ALA A 619 20.45 14.13 7.66
N GLU A 620 19.22 14.68 7.72
CA GLU A 620 19.04 16.09 7.37
C GLU A 620 20.02 16.91 8.24
N PRO A 621 20.89 17.76 7.67
CA PRO A 621 21.69 18.65 8.49
C PRO A 621 20.74 19.48 9.34
N ALA A 622 20.90 19.43 10.66
CA ALA A 622 20.29 20.37 11.58
C ALA A 622 20.42 21.77 10.97
N GLU A 623 19.30 22.49 10.90
CA GLU A 623 19.28 23.90 10.52
C GLU A 623 20.47 24.59 11.19
N PRO A 624 21.37 25.24 10.44
CA PRO A 624 22.45 25.97 11.06
C PRO A 624 21.81 26.99 12.00
N ALA A 625 22.16 26.85 13.29
CA ALA A 625 21.74 27.73 14.34
C ALA A 625 21.82 29.18 13.88
N ALA A 626 20.73 29.92 14.12
CA ALA A 626 20.65 31.36 13.98
C ALA A 626 21.65 32.02 14.94
N ASP A 627 22.92 32.06 14.56
CA ASP A 627 23.92 33.07 14.92
C ASP A 627 25.27 32.71 14.30
N ALA A 628 25.43 33.01 13.01
CA ALA A 628 26.72 33.40 12.44
C ALA A 628 26.55 33.97 11.03
N ALA A 629 27.04 35.21 10.87
CA ALA A 629 27.45 35.83 9.62
C ALA A 629 26.35 36.24 8.64
N ALA A 630 25.91 37.49 8.84
CA ALA A 630 25.58 38.39 7.75
C ALA A 630 26.72 38.42 6.70
N THR A 631 26.54 37.72 5.58
CA THR A 631 27.09 38.07 4.25
C THR A 631 26.18 37.45 3.19
N GLY A 632 25.54 38.29 2.37
CA GLY A 632 24.43 37.90 1.49
C GLY A 632 24.80 36.99 0.32
N GLY A 633 23.89 36.05 0.04
CA GLY A 633 23.66 35.48 -1.29
C GLY A 633 22.16 35.58 -1.56
N GLU A 634 21.75 36.35 -2.57
CA GLU A 634 20.35 36.48 -2.97
C GLU A 634 19.81 35.11 -3.41
N SER A 635 18.70 34.66 -2.81
CA SER A 635 17.97 33.48 -3.28
C SER A 635 17.54 33.73 -4.72
N ALA A 636 17.94 32.87 -5.64
CA ALA A 636 17.65 33.06 -7.07
C ALA A 636 16.16 32.79 -7.36
N VAL A 637 15.45 33.84 -7.79
CA VAL A 637 14.00 33.88 -8.02
C VAL A 637 13.70 34.05 -9.52
N ILE A 638 12.69 33.34 -10.02
CA ILE A 638 12.15 33.53 -11.38
C ILE A 638 10.83 34.31 -11.35
N ALA A 639 10.64 35.21 -12.32
CA ALA A 639 9.42 36.01 -12.44
C ALA A 639 8.48 35.39 -13.47
N LEU A 640 7.29 34.95 -13.03
CA LEU A 640 6.33 34.25 -13.88
C LEU A 640 5.03 35.03 -14.13
N GLY A 641 4.89 36.22 -13.56
CA GLY A 641 3.74 37.09 -13.84
C GLY A 641 3.39 38.03 -12.71
N THR A 642 2.13 38.46 -12.70
CA THR A 642 1.55 39.33 -11.67
C THR A 642 0.17 38.79 -11.25
N GLY A 643 -0.25 39.07 -10.03
CA GLY A 643 -1.60 38.74 -9.58
C GLY A 643 -2.65 39.54 -10.37
N TYR A 644 -3.76 38.88 -10.67
CA TYR A 644 -4.79 39.42 -11.56
C TYR A 644 -5.49 40.65 -10.97
N ASP A 645 -5.73 40.63 -9.66
CA ASP A 645 -6.48 41.66 -8.92
C ASP A 645 -5.56 42.71 -8.26
N ASP A 646 -4.41 42.27 -7.74
CA ASP A 646 -3.52 43.08 -6.91
C ASP A 646 -2.29 43.62 -7.67
N GLY A 647 -2.00 43.09 -8.86
CA GLY A 647 -0.79 43.41 -9.62
C GLY A 647 0.52 42.98 -8.96
N LEU A 648 0.46 42.23 -7.85
CA LEU A 648 1.66 41.83 -7.11
C LEU A 648 2.45 40.79 -7.91
N PRO A 649 3.78 40.88 -7.98
CA PRO A 649 4.57 39.96 -8.77
C PRO A 649 4.41 38.50 -8.27
N LEU A 650 4.38 37.58 -9.23
CA LEU A 650 4.49 36.15 -9.00
C LEU A 650 5.93 35.73 -9.21
N HIS A 651 6.57 35.44 -8.09
CA HIS A 651 7.93 35.00 -7.97
C HIS A 651 7.96 33.56 -7.49
N LEU A 652 8.71 32.69 -8.17
CA LEU A 652 9.02 31.35 -7.66
C LEU A 652 10.50 31.28 -7.31
N GLN A 653 10.82 30.71 -6.16
CA GLN A 653 12.19 30.32 -5.87
C GLN A 653 12.55 29.12 -6.76
N LEU A 654 13.76 29.13 -7.32
CA LEU A 654 14.24 28.02 -8.16
C LEU A 654 14.19 26.68 -7.45
N GLU A 655 14.42 26.67 -6.14
CA GLU A 655 14.39 25.45 -5.32
C GLU A 655 12.99 24.81 -5.24
N TRP A 656 11.91 25.60 -5.32
CA TRP A 656 10.55 25.06 -5.28
C TRP A 656 10.24 24.17 -6.49
N LEU A 657 10.93 24.37 -7.61
CA LEU A 657 10.78 23.54 -8.80
C LEU A 657 11.32 22.10 -8.59
N ARG A 658 12.13 21.86 -7.55
CA ARG A 658 12.51 20.49 -7.14
C ARG A 658 11.30 19.66 -6.71
N LYS A 659 10.21 20.31 -6.27
CA LYS A 659 8.93 19.69 -5.93
C LYS A 659 7.93 19.67 -7.08
N HIS A 660 8.43 19.88 -8.30
CA HIS A 660 7.73 19.67 -9.56
C HIS A 660 6.56 20.64 -9.80
N THR A 661 6.22 20.78 -11.08
CA THR A 661 5.19 21.69 -11.56
C THR A 661 4.21 20.92 -12.44
N VAL A 662 2.91 21.14 -12.26
CA VAL A 662 1.87 20.64 -13.17
C VAL A 662 1.05 21.79 -13.74
N ILE A 663 0.78 21.74 -15.05
CA ILE A 663 0.02 22.74 -15.79
C ILE A 663 -1.19 22.07 -16.43
N PHE A 664 -2.38 22.42 -15.97
CA PHE A 664 -3.66 21.99 -16.52
C PHE A 664 -4.27 23.11 -17.34
N ALA A 665 -4.24 23.00 -18.66
CA ALA A 665 -4.71 24.08 -19.52
C ALA A 665 -5.13 23.55 -20.89
N GLY A 666 -6.29 23.99 -21.36
CA GLY A 666 -6.81 23.64 -22.69
C GLY A 666 -6.10 24.40 -23.80
N SER A 667 -6.40 24.01 -25.05
CA SER A 667 -5.91 24.71 -26.24
C SER A 667 -6.28 26.21 -26.21
N GLY A 668 -5.32 27.07 -26.56
CA GLY A 668 -5.48 28.53 -26.56
C GLY A 668 -5.38 29.22 -25.19
N SER A 669 -5.19 28.48 -24.09
CA SER A 669 -5.03 29.05 -22.74
C SER A 669 -3.68 29.73 -22.50
N GLY A 670 -2.68 29.47 -23.34
CA GLY A 670 -1.30 29.92 -23.12
C GLY A 670 -0.37 28.89 -22.46
N LYS A 671 -0.77 27.60 -22.41
CA LYS A 671 0.02 26.49 -21.84
C LYS A 671 1.47 26.48 -22.34
N THR A 672 1.66 26.47 -23.65
CA THR A 672 2.98 26.45 -24.30
C THR A 672 3.79 27.71 -23.99
N VAL A 673 3.15 28.88 -23.94
CA VAL A 673 3.80 30.15 -23.60
C VAL A 673 4.32 30.11 -22.16
N LEU A 674 3.52 29.61 -21.22
CA LEU A 674 3.92 29.45 -19.82
C LEU A 674 5.08 28.45 -19.66
N ILE A 675 5.03 27.31 -20.35
CA ILE A 675 6.13 26.34 -20.37
C ILE A 675 7.42 27.01 -20.86
N ARG A 676 7.36 27.71 -21.99
CA ARG A 676 8.53 28.43 -22.55
C ARG A 676 9.05 29.47 -21.58
N ARG A 677 8.17 30.30 -21.01
CA ARG A 677 8.58 31.33 -20.05
C ARG A 677 9.28 30.71 -18.84
N LEU A 678 8.74 29.63 -18.30
CA LEU A 678 9.36 28.90 -17.19
C LEU A 678 10.77 28.39 -17.54
N ILE A 679 10.93 27.79 -18.72
CA ILE A 679 12.23 27.28 -19.21
C ILE A 679 13.22 28.42 -19.41
N GLU A 680 12.81 29.50 -20.06
CA GLU A 680 13.67 30.66 -20.37
C GLU A 680 14.16 31.36 -19.11
N GLU A 681 13.25 31.56 -18.14
CA GLU A 681 13.57 32.14 -16.83
C GLU A 681 14.57 31.25 -16.05
N CYS A 682 14.43 29.93 -16.13
CA CYS A 682 15.38 29.00 -15.52
C CYS A 682 16.73 29.00 -16.25
N ALA A 683 16.73 29.09 -17.58
CA ALA A 683 17.95 29.13 -18.39
C ALA A 683 18.76 30.41 -18.13
N LEU A 684 18.10 31.56 -17.93
CA LEU A 684 18.75 32.80 -17.50
C LEU A 684 19.51 32.63 -16.17
N GLN A 685 19.03 31.75 -15.31
CA GLN A 685 19.64 31.38 -14.03
C GLN A 685 20.62 30.20 -14.13
N GLY A 686 20.98 29.77 -15.34
CA GLY A 686 21.95 28.69 -15.58
C GLY A 686 21.39 27.28 -15.44
N VAL A 687 20.07 27.10 -15.43
CA VAL A 687 19.45 25.77 -15.34
C VAL A 687 19.22 25.18 -16.72
N SER A 688 19.88 24.06 -17.00
CA SER A 688 19.66 23.28 -18.22
C SER A 688 18.36 22.48 -18.19
N THR A 689 17.77 22.28 -19.36
CA THR A 689 16.45 21.66 -19.52
C THR A 689 16.44 20.61 -20.64
N ILE A 690 15.81 19.46 -20.38
CA ILE A 690 15.37 18.51 -21.41
C ILE A 690 13.86 18.70 -21.61
N VAL A 691 13.44 18.87 -22.86
CA VAL A 691 12.04 19.10 -23.24
C VAL A 691 11.58 17.98 -24.16
N LEU A 692 10.47 17.34 -23.84
CA LEU A 692 9.78 16.42 -24.74
C LEU A 692 8.70 17.16 -25.52
N ASP A 693 8.83 17.18 -26.85
CA ASP A 693 7.99 17.98 -27.74
C ASP A 693 7.21 17.08 -28.74
N PRO A 694 6.03 16.56 -28.34
CA PRO A 694 5.22 15.72 -29.21
C PRO A 694 4.60 16.47 -30.39
N ASN A 695 4.37 17.78 -30.25
CA ASN A 695 3.60 18.60 -31.20
C ASN A 695 4.45 19.61 -31.99
N ASN A 696 5.77 19.64 -31.78
CA ASN A 696 6.71 20.56 -32.42
C ASN A 696 6.48 22.04 -32.06
N ASP A 697 5.86 22.27 -30.91
CA ASP A 697 5.53 23.60 -30.40
C ASP A 697 6.70 24.22 -29.63
N LEU A 698 7.64 23.41 -29.12
CA LEU A 698 8.75 23.87 -28.29
C LEU A 698 10.08 23.91 -29.05
N ALA A 699 10.16 23.30 -30.24
CA ALA A 699 11.32 23.33 -31.12
C ALA A 699 11.76 24.75 -31.56
N ARG A 700 10.89 25.77 -31.48
CA ARG A 700 11.23 27.19 -31.75
C ARG A 700 11.85 27.93 -30.56
N LEU A 701 12.09 27.28 -29.43
CA LEU A 701 12.88 27.88 -28.35
C LEU A 701 14.21 28.41 -28.92
N GLY A 702 14.60 29.62 -28.52
CA GLY A 702 15.80 30.29 -29.02
C GLY A 702 15.62 31.13 -30.29
N ASP A 703 14.41 31.27 -30.84
CA ASP A 703 14.15 32.24 -31.91
C ASP A 703 13.93 33.64 -31.35
N ALA A 704 14.60 34.65 -31.93
CA ALA A 704 14.33 36.04 -31.62
C ALA A 704 12.95 36.48 -32.15
N TRP A 705 12.21 37.25 -31.36
CA TRP A 705 11.01 37.92 -31.87
C TRP A 705 11.39 38.92 -32.98
N PRO A 706 10.63 38.99 -34.10
CA PRO A 706 10.89 39.97 -35.15
C PRO A 706 10.79 41.43 -34.66
N GLN A 707 9.86 41.68 -33.73
CA GLN A 707 9.69 42.93 -33.01
C GLN A 707 9.26 42.61 -31.57
N PRO A 708 9.62 43.44 -30.57
CA PRO A 708 9.18 43.25 -29.19
C PRO A 708 7.64 43.14 -29.10
N PRO A 709 7.08 42.04 -28.58
CA PRO A 709 5.64 41.88 -28.49
C PRO A 709 5.04 42.75 -27.37
N SER A 710 3.78 43.14 -27.52
CA SER A 710 3.08 44.01 -26.56
C SER A 710 2.78 43.37 -25.20
N GLY A 711 2.96 42.06 -25.05
CA GLY A 711 2.73 41.32 -23.79
C GLY A 711 3.99 41.07 -22.96
N TRP A 712 5.09 41.77 -23.25
CA TRP A 712 6.33 41.74 -22.47
C TRP A 712 6.27 42.71 -21.28
N LEU A 713 6.94 42.31 -20.20
CA LEU A 713 7.16 43.15 -19.02
C LEU A 713 8.33 44.11 -19.24
N ASP A 714 8.43 45.12 -18.38
CA ASP A 714 9.60 45.99 -18.34
C ASP A 714 10.88 45.18 -18.11
N GLY A 715 11.86 45.36 -19.00
CA GLY A 715 13.13 44.62 -18.97
C GLY A 715 13.16 43.31 -19.78
N ASP A 716 12.02 42.79 -20.26
CA ASP A 716 11.98 41.53 -21.03
C ASP A 716 12.79 41.59 -22.33
N ALA A 717 12.90 42.77 -22.97
CA ALA A 717 13.75 42.93 -24.16
C ALA A 717 15.23 42.66 -23.87
N ALA A 718 15.74 43.12 -22.73
CA ALA A 718 17.11 42.87 -22.30
C ALA A 718 17.29 41.40 -21.89
N ARG A 719 16.33 40.83 -21.14
CA ARG A 719 16.32 39.41 -20.77
C ARG A 719 16.26 38.49 -21.97
N ALA A 720 15.49 38.84 -23.01
CA ALA A 720 15.43 38.07 -24.25
C ALA A 720 16.77 38.07 -24.99
N ALA A 721 17.45 39.23 -25.07
CA ALA A 721 18.79 39.30 -25.63
C ALA A 721 19.79 38.45 -24.82
N GLU A 722 19.75 38.54 -23.49
CA GLU A 722 20.59 37.74 -22.59
C GLU A 722 20.31 36.23 -22.71
N PHE A 723 19.04 35.84 -22.84
CA PHE A 723 18.64 34.44 -23.02
C PHE A 723 19.21 33.88 -24.33
N LEU A 724 19.06 34.61 -25.43
CA LEU A 724 19.53 34.20 -26.76
C LEU A 724 21.06 34.11 -26.83
N ASP A 725 21.76 35.02 -26.16
CA ASP A 725 23.23 35.03 -26.10
C ASP A 725 23.77 33.97 -25.13
N GLY A 726 23.14 33.80 -23.97
CA GLY A 726 23.62 32.93 -22.90
C GLY A 726 23.23 31.46 -23.03
N THR A 727 22.20 31.12 -23.79
CA THR A 727 21.63 29.76 -23.82
C THR A 727 21.89 29.09 -25.17
N ASP A 728 22.21 27.81 -25.17
CA ASP A 728 22.22 27.01 -26.40
C ASP A 728 21.03 26.06 -26.49
N VAL A 729 20.18 26.31 -27.49
CA VAL A 729 19.01 25.49 -27.78
C VAL A 729 19.36 24.49 -28.88
N VAL A 730 19.15 23.21 -28.60
CA VAL A 730 19.41 22.11 -29.53
C VAL A 730 18.16 21.29 -29.73
N VAL A 731 17.81 21.04 -31.00
CA VAL A 731 16.71 20.15 -31.37
C VAL A 731 17.28 18.78 -31.74
N TRP A 732 16.81 17.75 -31.04
CA TRP A 732 17.14 16.35 -31.27
C TRP A 732 15.98 15.64 -31.96
N THR A 733 16.28 14.84 -32.98
CA THR A 733 15.29 14.13 -33.79
C THR A 733 15.59 12.63 -33.78
N PRO A 734 15.12 11.89 -32.75
CA PRO A 734 15.31 10.43 -32.67
C PRO A 734 14.87 9.77 -33.97
N ASN A 735 15.63 8.78 -34.47
CA ASN A 735 15.28 8.01 -35.67
C ASN A 735 15.09 8.87 -36.97
N ARG A 736 15.75 10.03 -37.07
CA ARG A 736 15.77 10.88 -38.27
C ARG A 736 17.17 11.37 -38.58
N ASP A 737 17.85 10.69 -39.50
CA ASP A 737 19.24 10.99 -39.87
C ASP A 737 19.42 12.35 -40.56
N ALA A 738 18.38 12.81 -41.26
CA ALA A 738 18.38 14.07 -41.99
C ALA A 738 18.48 15.31 -41.07
N GLY A 739 18.19 15.15 -39.76
CA GLY A 739 18.28 16.20 -38.75
C GLY A 739 19.47 15.96 -37.81
N ARG A 740 19.18 15.88 -36.51
CA ARG A 740 20.16 15.53 -35.47
C ARG A 740 19.73 14.25 -34.77
N PRO A 741 20.09 13.07 -35.30
CA PRO A 741 19.68 11.79 -34.74
C PRO A 741 20.27 11.57 -33.36
N VAL A 742 19.47 10.96 -32.49
CA VAL A 742 19.89 10.49 -31.17
C VAL A 742 19.40 9.04 -31.00
N SER A 743 20.25 8.19 -30.42
CA SER A 743 20.01 6.76 -30.26
C SER A 743 20.58 6.23 -28.94
N PHE A 744 20.04 5.13 -28.44
CA PHE A 744 20.57 4.46 -27.26
C PHE A 744 21.79 3.64 -27.65
N GLN A 745 22.95 4.02 -27.12
CA GLN A 745 24.20 3.31 -27.32
C GLN A 745 24.34 2.26 -26.21
N PRO A 746 24.27 0.94 -26.51
CA PRO A 746 24.32 -0.10 -25.48
C PRO A 746 25.74 -0.36 -24.97
N LEU A 747 26.76 0.20 -25.64
CA LEU A 747 28.16 0.10 -25.24
C LEU A 747 28.63 1.45 -24.69
N PRO A 748 29.25 1.48 -23.50
CA PRO A 748 29.89 2.68 -22.98
C PRO A 748 31.18 2.99 -23.75
N ASP A 749 31.70 4.22 -23.60
CA ASP A 749 33.03 4.56 -24.11
C ASP A 749 34.12 3.93 -23.26
N PHE A 750 34.53 2.72 -23.62
CA PHE A 750 35.58 1.99 -22.93
C PHE A 750 36.93 2.72 -22.92
N ARG A 751 37.20 3.64 -23.85
CA ARG A 751 38.49 4.34 -23.93
C ARG A 751 38.73 5.22 -22.71
N SER A 752 37.66 5.83 -22.19
CA SER A 752 37.71 6.70 -21.01
C SER A 752 38.08 5.95 -19.72
N VAL A 753 37.80 4.64 -19.66
CA VAL A 753 37.99 3.79 -18.47
C VAL A 753 39.11 2.76 -18.61
N LEU A 754 39.83 2.73 -19.74
CA LEU A 754 40.94 1.78 -19.98
C LEU A 754 42.07 1.88 -18.94
N GLY A 755 42.25 3.06 -18.35
CA GLY A 755 43.28 3.32 -17.35
C GLY A 755 42.96 2.79 -15.95
N ASP A 756 41.71 2.41 -15.69
CA ASP A 756 41.24 1.92 -14.39
C ASP A 756 40.62 0.52 -14.54
N PRO A 757 41.30 -0.54 -14.09
CA PRO A 757 40.81 -1.92 -14.21
C PRO A 757 39.44 -2.17 -13.55
N ASP A 758 39.14 -1.47 -12.46
CA ASP A 758 37.88 -1.66 -11.72
C ASP A 758 36.72 -0.95 -12.43
N GLU A 759 36.93 0.29 -12.91
CA GLU A 759 35.94 0.99 -13.74
C GLU A 759 35.70 0.29 -15.08
N LEU A 760 36.75 -0.30 -15.67
CA LEU A 760 36.64 -1.10 -16.90
C LEU A 760 35.78 -2.35 -16.66
N ALA A 761 36.00 -3.08 -15.56
CA ALA A 761 35.20 -4.26 -15.20
C ALA A 761 33.73 -3.91 -14.95
N ILE A 762 33.46 -2.78 -14.27
CA ILE A 762 32.10 -2.26 -14.05
C ILE A 762 31.43 -1.90 -15.39
N SER A 763 32.16 -1.23 -16.28
CA SER A 763 31.65 -0.84 -17.60
C SER A 763 31.32 -2.04 -18.48
N ILE A 764 32.15 -3.09 -18.43
CA ILE A 764 31.88 -4.35 -19.13
C ILE A 764 30.63 -5.03 -18.56
N ALA A 765 30.48 -5.09 -17.24
CA ALA A 765 29.31 -5.69 -16.59
C ALA A 765 28.01 -4.95 -16.98
N ALA A 766 28.05 -3.61 -17.04
CA ALA A 766 26.92 -2.79 -17.48
C ALA A 766 26.56 -3.05 -18.95
N ALA A 767 27.56 -3.16 -19.84
CA ALA A 767 27.35 -3.49 -21.25
C ALA A 767 26.73 -4.89 -21.43
N VAL A 768 27.20 -5.89 -20.67
CA VAL A 768 26.62 -7.25 -20.68
C VAL A 768 25.16 -7.22 -20.21
N ALA A 769 24.87 -6.50 -19.13
CA ALA A 769 23.51 -6.36 -18.60
C ALA A 769 22.56 -5.67 -19.61
N SER A 770 23.07 -4.72 -20.39
CA SER A 770 22.29 -4.05 -21.44
C SER A 770 22.05 -4.94 -22.66
N LEU A 771 23.02 -5.78 -23.05
CA LEU A 771 22.95 -6.59 -24.26
C LEU A 771 22.27 -7.94 -24.04
N ALA A 772 22.36 -8.54 -22.85
CA ALA A 772 21.86 -9.89 -22.57
C ALA A 772 20.36 -10.08 -22.84
N PRO A 773 19.44 -9.16 -22.44
CA PRO A 773 18.02 -9.30 -22.75
C PRO A 773 17.74 -9.20 -24.26
N ARG A 774 18.44 -8.31 -24.97
CA ARG A 774 18.30 -8.14 -26.43
C ARG A 774 18.86 -9.33 -27.21
N ALA A 775 19.88 -9.99 -26.66
CA ALA A 775 20.42 -11.24 -27.17
C ALA A 775 19.61 -12.49 -26.72
N LYS A 776 18.59 -12.34 -25.88
CA LYS A 776 17.78 -13.43 -25.29
C LYS A 776 18.60 -14.45 -24.48
N VAL A 777 19.56 -13.95 -23.71
CA VAL A 777 20.48 -14.76 -22.87
C VAL A 777 20.43 -14.38 -21.38
N ASP A 778 19.37 -13.72 -20.96
CA ASP A 778 19.08 -13.31 -19.57
C ASP A 778 18.37 -14.39 -18.73
N GLY A 779 17.89 -15.47 -19.35
CA GLY A 779 17.23 -16.59 -18.65
C GLY A 779 18.17 -17.57 -17.93
N ASN A 780 17.60 -18.43 -17.08
CA ASN A 780 18.33 -19.38 -16.21
C ASN A 780 18.63 -20.75 -16.87
N THR A 781 18.72 -20.81 -18.20
CA THR A 781 19.03 -22.08 -18.90
C THR A 781 20.54 -22.24 -19.09
N VAL A 782 21.05 -23.47 -19.06
CA VAL A 782 22.48 -23.77 -19.30
C VAL A 782 22.96 -23.15 -20.62
N LYS A 783 22.14 -23.19 -21.68
CA LYS A 783 22.44 -22.57 -22.98
C LYS A 783 22.58 -21.04 -22.88
N ALA A 784 21.71 -20.38 -22.12
CA ALA A 784 21.77 -18.94 -21.89
C ALA A 784 22.99 -18.54 -21.04
N GLU A 785 23.35 -19.34 -20.04
CA GLU A 785 24.55 -19.10 -19.22
C GLU A 785 25.84 -19.18 -20.05
N LEU A 786 25.98 -20.21 -20.88
CA LEU A 786 27.13 -20.36 -21.78
C LEU A 786 27.20 -19.20 -22.79
N ALA A 787 26.06 -18.83 -23.41
CA ALA A 787 26.02 -17.71 -24.34
C ALA A 787 26.32 -16.36 -23.68
N ARG A 788 25.86 -16.14 -22.45
CA ARG A 788 26.18 -14.94 -21.66
C ARG A 788 27.66 -14.86 -21.30
N ALA A 789 28.30 -16.00 -21.05
CA ALA A 789 29.73 -16.06 -20.78
C ALA A 789 30.56 -15.76 -22.05
N VAL A 790 30.20 -16.32 -23.21
CA VAL A 790 30.81 -15.96 -24.51
C VAL A 790 30.65 -14.45 -24.79
N LEU A 791 29.46 -13.89 -24.57
CA LEU A 791 29.20 -12.45 -24.71
C LEU A 791 30.11 -11.59 -23.82
N LYS A 792 30.30 -11.98 -22.55
CA LYS A 792 31.15 -11.27 -21.58
C LYS A 792 32.64 -11.35 -21.95
N GLU A 793 33.15 -12.52 -22.33
CA GLU A 793 34.55 -12.70 -22.74
C GLU A 793 34.85 -11.89 -24.02
N SER A 794 33.91 -11.90 -24.96
CA SER A 794 34.01 -11.12 -26.20
C SER A 794 34.02 -9.61 -25.94
N LEU A 795 33.13 -9.11 -25.07
CA LEU A 795 33.13 -7.70 -24.64
C LEU A 795 34.41 -7.31 -23.91
N THR A 796 34.95 -8.21 -23.09
CA THR A 796 36.19 -7.96 -22.35
C THR A 796 37.37 -7.80 -23.30
N ALA A 797 37.47 -8.67 -24.31
CA ALA A 797 38.49 -8.55 -25.35
C ALA A 797 38.30 -7.27 -26.17
N PHE A 798 37.07 -6.97 -26.59
CA PHE A 798 36.73 -5.77 -27.35
C PHE A 798 37.05 -4.46 -26.60
N ALA A 799 36.74 -4.40 -25.31
CA ALA A 799 37.02 -3.23 -24.48
C ALA A 799 38.53 -2.99 -24.34
N ARG A 800 39.33 -4.06 -24.16
CA ARG A 800 40.79 -3.98 -24.03
C ARG A 800 41.50 -3.50 -25.30
N THR A 801 40.90 -3.69 -26.48
CA THR A 801 41.47 -3.21 -27.75
C THR A 801 41.11 -1.76 -28.09
N GLY A 802 40.54 -0.99 -27.14
CA GLY A 802 40.10 0.38 -27.39
C GLY A 802 38.58 0.53 -27.59
N GLY A 803 37.83 -0.56 -27.48
CA GLY A 803 36.38 -0.56 -27.68
C GLY A 803 35.95 -0.09 -29.07
N GLY A 804 34.69 0.32 -29.16
CA GLY A 804 34.08 0.75 -30.40
C GLY A 804 32.55 0.78 -30.31
N GLY A 805 31.89 1.07 -31.43
CA GLY A 805 30.43 1.06 -31.51
C GLY A 805 29.86 -0.36 -31.57
N LEU A 806 28.55 -0.49 -31.36
CA LEU A 806 27.85 -1.79 -31.41
C LEU A 806 28.12 -2.54 -32.72
N LYS A 807 28.15 -1.85 -33.86
CA LYS A 807 28.41 -2.46 -35.16
C LYS A 807 29.75 -3.21 -35.20
N GLN A 808 30.82 -2.58 -34.70
CA GLN A 808 32.16 -3.19 -34.65
C GLN A 808 32.19 -4.39 -33.71
N PHE A 809 31.43 -4.33 -32.60
CA PHE A 809 31.28 -5.46 -31.70
C PHE A 809 30.48 -6.61 -32.32
N LEU A 810 29.44 -6.31 -33.11
CA LEU A 810 28.67 -7.32 -33.86
C LEU A 810 29.53 -8.00 -34.92
N ASP A 811 30.45 -7.27 -35.56
CA ASP A 811 31.39 -7.85 -36.52
C ASP A 811 32.36 -8.80 -35.80
N LEU A 812 32.89 -8.41 -34.64
CA LEU A 812 33.72 -9.31 -33.79
C LEU A 812 32.96 -10.57 -33.36
N LEU A 813 31.70 -10.45 -32.95
CA LEU A 813 30.90 -11.63 -32.57
C LEU A 813 30.58 -12.53 -33.77
N SER A 814 30.47 -11.94 -34.97
CA SER A 814 30.18 -12.68 -36.21
C SER A 814 31.39 -13.52 -36.66
N GLU A 815 32.60 -13.02 -36.41
CA GLU A 815 33.88 -13.67 -36.71
C GLU A 815 34.76 -13.69 -35.44
N LEU A 816 34.35 -14.51 -34.46
CA LEU A 816 35.04 -14.59 -33.17
C LEU A 816 36.42 -15.24 -33.33
N PRO A 817 37.54 -14.58 -32.95
CA PRO A 817 38.87 -15.17 -33.06
C PRO A 817 39.04 -16.46 -32.26
N GLU A 818 39.76 -17.43 -32.83
CA GLU A 818 40.11 -18.70 -32.16
C GLU A 818 40.82 -18.43 -30.82
N GLY A 819 40.37 -19.12 -29.76
CA GLY A 819 40.94 -19.02 -28.42
C GLY A 819 40.56 -17.78 -27.62
N LEU A 820 39.69 -16.90 -28.14
CA LEU A 820 39.17 -15.74 -27.41
C LEU A 820 38.29 -16.15 -26.22
N SER A 821 37.54 -17.23 -26.37
CA SER A 821 36.68 -17.81 -25.34
C SER A 821 37.05 -19.28 -25.09
N GLN A 822 37.05 -19.71 -23.83
CA GLN A 822 37.38 -21.10 -23.44
C GLN A 822 36.16 -22.04 -23.46
N ILE A 823 35.00 -21.51 -23.84
CA ILE A 823 33.74 -22.26 -23.92
C ILE A 823 33.69 -23.07 -25.22
N ASP A 824 33.27 -24.33 -25.13
CA ASP A 824 33.01 -25.18 -26.28
C ASP A 824 31.98 -24.53 -27.24
N ASP A 825 32.19 -24.64 -28.55
CA ASP A 825 31.36 -24.03 -29.60
C ASP A 825 31.27 -22.48 -29.56
N ALA A 826 32.22 -21.78 -28.92
CA ALA A 826 32.18 -20.32 -28.77
C ALA A 826 31.96 -19.54 -30.08
N GLU A 827 32.56 -19.96 -31.19
CA GLU A 827 32.38 -19.34 -32.52
C GLU A 827 30.93 -19.40 -33.00
N ARG A 828 30.30 -20.58 -32.88
CA ARG A 828 28.90 -20.80 -33.27
C ARG A 828 27.94 -20.02 -32.36
N ILE A 829 28.25 -19.95 -31.07
CA ILE A 829 27.50 -19.18 -30.08
C ILE A 829 27.62 -17.67 -30.37
N GLY A 830 28.84 -17.19 -30.61
CA GLY A 830 29.14 -15.81 -30.99
C GLY A 830 28.37 -15.37 -32.24
N PHE A 831 28.40 -16.19 -33.29
CA PHE A 831 27.64 -15.93 -34.52
C PHE A 831 26.12 -15.83 -34.25
N GLY A 832 25.57 -16.74 -33.43
CA GLY A 832 24.16 -16.69 -33.03
C GLY A 832 23.79 -15.45 -32.22
N LEU A 833 24.68 -14.99 -31.32
CA LEU A 833 24.53 -13.74 -30.58
C LEU A 833 24.53 -12.54 -31.54
N ALA A 834 25.47 -12.51 -32.50
CA ALA A 834 25.56 -11.45 -33.50
C ALA A 834 24.28 -11.36 -34.34
N GLN A 835 23.75 -12.49 -34.83
CA GLN A 835 22.49 -12.51 -35.58
C GLN A 835 21.31 -12.00 -34.76
N THR A 836 21.20 -12.42 -33.50
CA THR A 836 20.10 -12.02 -32.61
C THR A 836 20.15 -10.52 -32.32
N LEU A 837 21.34 -10.00 -32.02
CA LEU A 837 21.53 -8.57 -31.77
C LEU A 837 21.35 -7.72 -33.05
N ARG A 838 21.80 -8.20 -34.23
CA ARG A 838 21.49 -7.55 -35.52
C ARG A 838 19.99 -7.50 -35.77
N ALA A 839 19.26 -8.58 -35.51
CA ALA A 839 17.80 -8.57 -35.61
C ALA A 839 17.16 -7.58 -34.62
N ALA A 840 17.71 -7.45 -33.40
CA ALA A 840 17.25 -6.45 -32.43
C ALA A 840 17.47 -5.01 -32.93
N THR A 841 18.61 -4.69 -33.55
CA THR A 841 18.86 -3.37 -34.15
C THR A 841 17.94 -3.05 -35.32
N VAL A 842 17.51 -4.07 -36.09
CA VAL A 842 16.57 -3.88 -37.20
C VAL A 842 15.14 -3.66 -36.68
N ASN A 843 14.73 -4.40 -35.65
CA ASN A 843 13.40 -4.29 -35.07
C ASN A 843 13.22 -3.05 -34.19
N ASP A 844 14.31 -2.53 -33.62
CA ASP A 844 14.33 -1.34 -32.77
C ASP A 844 15.44 -0.38 -33.25
N PRO A 845 15.14 0.53 -34.21
CA PRO A 845 16.12 1.45 -34.79
C PRO A 845 16.77 2.41 -33.77
N LEU A 846 16.18 2.57 -32.57
CA LEU A 846 16.76 3.38 -31.50
C LEU A 846 17.85 2.63 -30.73
N PHE A 847 17.92 1.31 -30.83
CA PHE A 847 18.93 0.49 -30.19
C PHE A 847 20.16 0.36 -31.08
N GLY A 848 21.27 0.98 -30.68
CA GLY A 848 22.53 0.93 -31.43
C GLY A 848 22.48 1.59 -32.81
N GLY A 849 21.49 2.46 -33.05
CA GLY A 849 21.36 3.24 -34.28
C GLY A 849 22.42 4.34 -34.41
N ASP A 850 22.56 4.90 -35.61
CA ASP A 850 23.48 6.01 -35.89
C ASP A 850 23.00 7.30 -35.21
N GLY A 851 23.94 8.13 -34.74
CA GLY A 851 23.64 9.42 -34.09
C GLY A 851 24.33 9.62 -32.74
N ALA A 852 23.96 10.71 -32.06
CA ALA A 852 24.48 11.00 -30.72
C ALA A 852 23.87 10.05 -29.67
N PRO A 853 24.59 9.71 -28.59
CA PRO A 853 24.01 8.93 -27.51
C PRO A 853 22.88 9.70 -26.81
N VAL A 854 21.80 9.01 -26.46
CA VAL A 854 20.80 9.51 -25.50
C VAL A 854 21.40 9.52 -24.10
N ASP A 855 22.37 10.40 -23.88
CA ASP A 855 23.05 10.59 -22.59
C ASP A 855 22.56 11.90 -21.94
N PRO A 856 21.97 11.86 -20.74
CA PRO A 856 21.60 13.06 -20.00
C PRO A 856 22.76 14.04 -19.80
N GLY A 857 24.01 13.57 -19.70
CA GLY A 857 25.19 14.42 -19.64
C GLY A 857 25.32 15.31 -20.87
N LEU A 858 25.23 14.72 -22.07
CA LEU A 858 25.17 15.47 -23.32
C LEU A 858 23.95 16.40 -23.41
N LEU A 859 22.78 15.92 -22.99
CA LEU A 859 21.53 16.66 -23.12
C LEU A 859 21.40 17.85 -22.15
N LEU A 860 22.12 17.86 -21.03
CA LEU A 860 22.06 18.92 -20.02
C LEU A 860 23.33 19.79 -19.96
N THR A 861 24.43 19.40 -20.60
CA THR A 861 25.67 20.19 -20.55
C THR A 861 25.68 21.27 -21.64
N PRO A 862 25.78 22.56 -21.30
CA PRO A 862 25.86 23.65 -22.28
C PRO A 862 27.18 23.62 -23.06
N ALA A 863 27.17 24.18 -24.26
CA ALA A 863 28.39 24.40 -25.03
C ALA A 863 29.33 25.38 -24.31
N PRO A 864 30.66 25.32 -24.55
CA PRO A 864 31.60 26.26 -23.96
C PRO A 864 31.18 27.72 -24.18
N GLY A 865 31.16 28.52 -23.12
CA GLY A 865 30.73 29.93 -23.15
C GLY A 865 29.23 30.16 -22.99
N LYS A 866 28.40 29.10 -22.96
CA LYS A 866 26.96 29.18 -22.69
C LYS A 866 26.67 28.82 -21.23
N ARG A 867 25.66 29.45 -20.64
CA ARG A 867 25.27 29.25 -19.23
C ARG A 867 24.33 28.08 -19.02
N ALA A 868 23.48 27.77 -20.01
CA ALA A 868 22.45 26.75 -19.90
C ALA A 868 22.17 26.09 -21.26
N ARG A 869 21.85 24.79 -21.22
CA ARG A 869 21.45 23.96 -22.36
C ARG A 869 19.94 23.78 -22.37
N ILE A 870 19.29 23.96 -23.52
CA ILE A 870 17.93 23.49 -23.74
C ILE A 870 17.95 22.42 -24.83
N SER A 871 17.75 21.16 -24.45
CA SER A 871 17.63 20.03 -25.36
C SER A 871 16.16 19.73 -25.64
N VAL A 872 15.67 20.13 -26.80
CA VAL A 872 14.32 19.82 -27.27
C VAL A 872 14.34 18.50 -28.03
N VAL A 873 13.71 17.46 -27.49
CA VAL A 873 13.55 16.16 -28.12
C VAL A 873 12.22 16.12 -28.84
N SER A 874 12.25 16.24 -30.16
CA SER A 874 11.04 16.21 -31.01
C SER A 874 10.65 14.77 -31.35
N PHE A 875 9.35 14.49 -31.36
CA PHE A 875 8.82 13.15 -31.67
C PHE A 875 8.57 12.90 -33.17
N VAL A 876 9.04 13.75 -34.08
CA VAL A 876 8.86 13.57 -35.54
C VAL A 876 9.40 12.25 -36.11
N GLY A 877 10.34 11.61 -35.44
CA GLY A 877 10.84 10.26 -35.81
C GLY A 877 10.25 9.10 -35.01
N LEU A 878 9.28 9.38 -34.12
CA LEU A 878 8.61 8.41 -33.25
C LEU A 878 7.10 8.40 -33.59
N PRO A 879 6.69 7.73 -34.69
CA PRO A 879 5.33 7.79 -35.20
C PRO A 879 4.27 7.12 -34.32
N SER A 880 4.61 6.09 -33.53
CA SER A 880 3.66 5.39 -32.66
C SER A 880 3.82 5.76 -31.19
N ASP A 881 2.73 5.68 -30.42
CA ASP A 881 2.75 5.95 -28.98
C ASP A 881 3.60 4.94 -28.21
N GLU A 882 3.64 3.68 -28.66
CA GLU A 882 4.54 2.65 -28.10
C GLU A 882 6.01 3.04 -28.25
N GLN A 883 6.43 3.55 -29.42
CA GLN A 883 7.79 4.01 -29.66
C GLN A 883 8.12 5.25 -28.82
N ARG A 884 7.19 6.20 -28.69
CA ARG A 884 7.34 7.38 -27.83
C ARG A 884 7.52 6.97 -26.37
N GLN A 885 6.63 6.13 -25.85
CA GLN A 885 6.68 5.66 -24.46
C GLN A 885 7.94 4.83 -24.19
N SER A 886 8.36 3.97 -25.11
CA SER A 886 9.60 3.18 -24.97
C SER A 886 10.84 4.08 -24.92
N PHE A 887 10.93 5.06 -25.84
CA PHE A 887 12.03 6.03 -25.86
C PHE A 887 12.07 6.85 -24.57
N VAL A 888 10.92 7.39 -24.15
CA VAL A 888 10.83 8.23 -22.94
C VAL A 888 11.16 7.43 -21.70
N ASN A 889 10.67 6.19 -21.57
CA ASN A 889 11.01 5.30 -20.46
C ASN A 889 12.53 5.10 -20.34
N GLN A 890 13.21 4.80 -21.45
CA GLN A 890 14.65 4.58 -21.45
C GLN A 890 15.43 5.86 -21.11
N LEU A 891 15.02 7.01 -21.67
CA LEU A 891 15.59 8.32 -21.33
C LEU A 891 15.40 8.65 -19.84
N GLN A 892 14.21 8.40 -19.28
CA GLN A 892 13.91 8.64 -17.86
C GLN A 892 14.74 7.76 -16.93
N MET A 893 14.97 6.50 -17.29
CA MET A 893 15.86 5.61 -16.54
C MET A 893 17.31 6.09 -16.59
N ALA A 894 17.81 6.49 -17.76
CA ALA A 894 19.15 7.05 -17.92
C ALA A 894 19.29 8.34 -17.11
N LEU A 895 18.30 9.23 -17.19
CA LEU A 895 18.26 10.48 -16.42
C LEU A 895 18.27 10.21 -14.92
N PHE A 896 17.50 9.25 -14.43
CA PHE A 896 17.47 8.89 -13.02
C PHE A 896 18.83 8.37 -12.52
N ALA A 897 19.51 7.55 -13.32
CA ALA A 897 20.86 7.09 -13.00
C ALA A 897 21.88 8.25 -13.02
N TRP A 898 21.75 9.17 -13.98
CA TRP A 898 22.63 10.32 -14.12
C TRP A 898 22.50 11.31 -12.96
N ILE A 899 21.28 11.66 -12.54
CA ILE A 899 21.06 12.61 -11.42
C ILE A 899 21.52 12.03 -10.08
N LYS A 900 21.51 10.70 -9.91
CA LYS A 900 22.07 10.04 -8.73
C LYS A 900 23.59 10.21 -8.64
N LYS A 901 24.27 10.14 -9.79
CA LYS A 901 25.72 10.33 -9.89
C LYS A 901 26.12 11.81 -9.88
N ASN A 902 25.24 12.68 -10.36
CA ASN A 902 25.46 14.11 -10.52
C ASN A 902 24.34 14.92 -9.82
N PRO A 903 24.20 14.82 -8.48
CA PRO A 903 23.18 15.58 -7.76
C PRO A 903 23.44 17.09 -7.88
N ALA A 904 22.40 17.90 -7.69
CA ALA A 904 22.51 19.36 -7.78
C ALA A 904 23.53 19.98 -6.80
N GLY A 905 23.74 19.34 -5.63
CA GLY A 905 24.57 19.87 -4.56
C GLY A 905 24.01 21.19 -4.03
N GLU A 906 24.89 22.19 -3.90
CA GLU A 906 24.56 23.56 -3.46
C GLU A 906 23.72 24.36 -4.49
N ARG A 907 23.56 23.87 -5.73
CA ARG A 907 22.77 24.57 -6.75
C ARG A 907 21.28 24.49 -6.41
N PRO A 908 20.51 25.60 -6.44
CA PRO A 908 19.08 25.57 -6.09
C PRO A 908 18.27 24.64 -7.00
N LEU A 909 18.70 24.42 -8.24
CA LEU A 909 18.11 23.46 -9.17
C LEU A 909 19.19 22.88 -10.09
N GLY A 910 19.26 21.55 -10.19
CA GLY A 910 20.26 20.84 -11.00
C GLY A 910 19.89 20.72 -12.49
N GLY A 911 18.60 20.78 -12.79
CA GLY A 911 18.06 20.74 -14.16
C GLY A 911 16.54 20.63 -14.18
N LEU A 912 15.95 20.77 -15.37
CA LEU A 912 14.52 20.57 -15.61
C LEU A 912 14.27 19.45 -16.63
N PHE A 913 13.22 18.67 -16.37
CA PHE A 913 12.66 17.70 -17.32
C PHE A 913 11.20 18.04 -17.60
N VAL A 914 10.91 18.43 -18.85
CA VAL A 914 9.61 18.98 -19.26
C VAL A 914 8.90 17.99 -20.17
N MET A 915 7.66 17.65 -19.81
CA MET A 915 6.78 16.76 -20.56
C MET A 915 5.52 17.53 -20.99
N ASP A 916 5.46 17.95 -22.25
CA ASP A 916 4.22 18.44 -22.83
C ASP A 916 3.32 17.28 -23.29
N GLU A 917 2.00 17.49 -23.23
CA GLU A 917 0.97 16.45 -23.39
C GLU A 917 1.27 15.18 -22.58
N ALA A 918 1.63 15.37 -21.30
CA ALA A 918 2.11 14.32 -20.42
C ALA A 918 1.16 13.11 -20.29
N GLN A 919 -0.14 13.27 -20.53
CA GLN A 919 -1.12 12.18 -20.53
C GLN A 919 -0.86 11.13 -21.62
N THR A 920 -0.16 11.48 -22.70
CA THR A 920 0.22 10.53 -23.77
C THR A 920 1.35 9.59 -23.35
N LEU A 921 2.16 10.03 -22.38
CA LEU A 921 3.34 9.32 -21.89
C LEU A 921 3.10 8.64 -20.53
N ALA A 922 2.29 9.27 -19.67
CA ALA A 922 1.92 8.79 -18.33
C ALA A 922 0.39 8.87 -18.11
N PRO A 923 -0.41 8.06 -18.83
CA PRO A 923 -1.86 8.06 -18.72
C PRO A 923 -2.37 7.56 -17.35
N SER A 924 -3.59 7.95 -16.97
CA SER A 924 -4.29 7.45 -15.77
C SER A 924 -4.88 6.04 -15.89
N GLY A 925 -4.77 5.42 -17.07
CA GLY A 925 -5.27 4.07 -17.39
C GLY A 925 -4.28 2.95 -17.03
N PRO A 926 -4.18 1.89 -17.85
CA PRO A 926 -3.27 0.77 -17.62
C PRO A 926 -1.82 1.24 -17.41
N MET A 927 -1.16 0.66 -16.41
CA MET A 927 0.20 1.03 -16.00
C MET A 927 1.22 0.62 -17.07
N THR A 928 1.78 1.59 -17.80
CA THR A 928 2.86 1.34 -18.76
C THR A 928 4.25 1.42 -18.11
N ALA A 929 5.29 0.90 -18.76
CA ALA A 929 6.67 1.05 -18.28
C ALA A 929 7.08 2.54 -18.16
N CYS A 930 6.70 3.36 -19.14
CA CYS A 930 6.89 4.81 -19.14
C CYS A 930 6.16 5.50 -17.97
N THR A 931 4.94 5.05 -17.64
CA THR A 931 4.21 5.58 -16.48
C THR A 931 4.95 5.29 -15.18
N ARG A 932 5.46 4.05 -15.01
CA ARG A 932 6.23 3.65 -13.82
C ARG A 932 7.52 4.46 -13.66
N SER A 933 8.31 4.63 -14.71
CA SER A 933 9.54 5.44 -14.65
C SER A 933 9.27 6.92 -14.43
N THR A 934 8.18 7.46 -15.01
CA THR A 934 7.70 8.82 -14.73
C THR A 934 7.37 9.01 -13.25
N LEU A 935 6.63 8.08 -12.63
CA LEU A 935 6.27 8.15 -11.21
C LEU A 935 7.49 7.97 -10.29
N ALA A 936 8.45 7.12 -10.67
CA ALA A 936 9.70 6.96 -9.94
C ALA A 936 10.52 8.27 -9.95
N LEU A 937 10.59 8.97 -11.09
CA LEU A 937 11.19 10.29 -11.16
C LEU A 937 10.41 11.31 -10.33
N ALA A 938 9.08 11.39 -10.48
CA ALA A 938 8.26 12.36 -9.74
C ALA A 938 8.30 12.19 -8.20
N SER A 939 8.59 10.98 -7.71
CA SER A 939 8.71 10.72 -6.26
C SER A 939 10.12 10.91 -5.73
N GLN A 940 11.16 10.69 -6.55
CA GLN A 940 12.55 10.60 -6.07
C GLN A 940 13.51 11.63 -6.67
N ALA A 941 13.17 12.32 -7.76
CA ALA A 941 14.05 13.29 -8.41
C ALA A 941 14.36 14.50 -7.52
N ARG A 942 13.41 14.87 -6.63
CA ARG A 942 13.53 15.99 -5.70
C ARG A 942 14.83 15.97 -4.88
N LYS A 943 15.20 14.83 -4.30
CA LYS A 943 16.45 14.68 -3.49
C LYS A 943 17.74 14.86 -4.28
N TYR A 944 17.68 14.69 -5.60
CA TYR A 944 18.83 14.89 -6.49
C TYR A 944 18.82 16.27 -7.17
N GLY A 945 17.80 17.09 -6.87
CA GLY A 945 17.66 18.46 -7.37
C GLY A 945 17.21 18.56 -8.83
N LEU A 946 16.54 17.54 -9.38
CA LEU A 946 15.91 17.61 -10.71
C LEU A 946 14.43 18.01 -10.55
N GLY A 947 14.02 19.07 -11.24
CA GLY A 947 12.62 19.50 -11.32
C GLY A 947 11.90 18.89 -12.53
N LEU A 948 10.63 18.51 -12.36
CA LEU A 948 9.79 18.00 -13.43
C LEU A 948 8.66 18.98 -13.72
N VAL A 949 8.34 19.17 -15.00
CA VAL A 949 7.21 20.00 -15.45
C VAL A 949 6.31 19.14 -16.30
N PHE A 950 5.06 18.96 -15.86
CA PHE A 950 4.04 18.20 -16.58
C PHE A 950 2.97 19.14 -17.11
N ALA A 951 2.67 19.07 -18.40
CA ALA A 951 1.63 19.88 -18.99
C ALA A 951 0.59 18.99 -19.68
N THR A 952 -0.69 19.21 -19.39
CA THR A 952 -1.78 18.42 -19.95
C THR A 952 -3.05 19.25 -20.14
N GLN A 953 -3.82 18.91 -21.17
CA GLN A 953 -5.16 19.45 -21.38
C GLN A 953 -6.24 18.62 -20.67
N GLN A 954 -5.89 17.43 -20.17
CA GLN A 954 -6.82 16.46 -19.60
C GLN A 954 -6.43 16.14 -18.15
N PRO A 955 -6.96 16.87 -17.15
CA PRO A 955 -6.55 16.68 -15.75
C PRO A 955 -6.72 15.23 -15.28
N LYS A 956 -7.87 14.58 -15.58
CA LYS A 956 -8.12 13.15 -15.27
C LYS A 956 -7.42 12.16 -16.22
N GLY A 957 -6.83 12.63 -17.31
CA GLY A 957 -6.08 11.80 -18.26
C GLY A 957 -4.65 11.52 -17.80
N LEU A 958 -4.09 12.36 -16.94
CA LEU A 958 -2.77 12.20 -16.33
C LEU A 958 -2.85 11.31 -15.08
N HIS A 959 -1.86 10.45 -14.86
CA HIS A 959 -1.80 9.60 -13.67
C HIS A 959 -1.86 10.41 -12.37
N ASN A 960 -2.73 10.03 -11.43
CA ASN A 960 -3.02 10.77 -10.19
C ASN A 960 -1.81 10.98 -9.26
N GLY A 961 -0.86 10.04 -9.29
CA GLY A 961 0.41 10.16 -8.58
C GLY A 961 1.28 11.33 -9.03
N ILE A 962 1.09 11.88 -10.24
CA ILE A 962 1.88 13.03 -10.72
C ILE A 962 1.42 14.33 -10.06
N PRO A 963 0.13 14.75 -10.13
CA PRO A 963 -0.34 15.95 -9.45
C PRO A 963 -0.14 15.92 -7.93
N GLY A 964 -0.20 14.74 -7.31
CA GLY A 964 0.06 14.56 -5.88
C GLY A 964 1.52 14.84 -5.47
N ASN A 965 2.47 14.63 -6.38
CA ASN A 965 3.89 14.94 -6.15
C ASN A 965 4.29 16.35 -6.63
N ALA A 966 3.39 17.08 -7.30
CA ALA A 966 3.65 18.43 -7.81
C ALA A 966 3.14 19.51 -6.83
N ALA A 967 4.08 20.20 -6.18
CA ALA A 967 3.77 21.31 -5.28
C ALA A 967 3.24 22.52 -6.05
N THR A 968 3.90 22.89 -7.15
CA THR A 968 3.50 24.03 -7.97
C THR A 968 2.46 23.61 -9.00
N GLN A 969 1.33 24.31 -9.07
CA GLN A 969 0.26 23.98 -10.01
C GLN A 969 -0.30 25.21 -10.70
N PHE A 970 -0.54 25.11 -12.00
CA PHE A 970 -1.18 26.12 -12.81
C PHE A 970 -2.45 25.55 -13.46
N PHE A 971 -3.56 26.27 -13.36
CA PHE A 971 -4.84 25.91 -13.96
C PHE A 971 -5.28 27.04 -14.90
N GLY A 972 -5.20 26.78 -16.20
CA GLY A 972 -5.62 27.71 -17.25
C GLY A 972 -7.05 27.45 -17.73
N LEU A 973 -7.43 28.13 -18.80
CA LEU A 973 -8.73 27.97 -19.45
C LEU A 973 -8.98 26.50 -19.83
N LEU A 974 -10.09 25.95 -19.33
CA LEU A 974 -10.62 24.64 -19.70
C LEU A 974 -12.06 24.81 -20.20
N ASN A 975 -12.35 24.28 -21.40
CA ASN A 975 -13.64 24.49 -22.07
C ASN A 975 -14.61 23.32 -21.90
N ALA A 976 -14.10 22.11 -21.63
CA ALA A 976 -14.95 20.92 -21.49
C ALA A 976 -15.44 20.76 -20.05
N PRO A 977 -16.74 20.54 -19.79
CA PRO A 977 -17.30 20.37 -18.44
C PRO A 977 -16.55 19.33 -17.60
N VAL A 978 -16.22 18.18 -18.17
CA VAL A 978 -15.49 17.10 -17.47
C VAL A 978 -14.09 17.54 -17.02
N GLN A 979 -13.41 18.38 -17.81
CA GLN A 979 -12.09 18.92 -17.47
C GLN A 979 -12.20 20.01 -16.40
N ILE A 980 -13.22 20.87 -16.51
CA ILE A 980 -13.53 21.91 -15.53
C ILE A 980 -13.82 21.28 -14.16
N ASP A 981 -14.70 20.27 -14.11
CA ASP A 981 -15.06 19.59 -12.87
C ASP A 981 -13.85 18.88 -12.26
N ALA A 982 -13.02 18.24 -13.09
CA ALA A 982 -11.78 17.62 -12.64
C ALA A 982 -10.79 18.65 -12.05
N ALA A 983 -10.60 19.80 -12.71
CA ALA A 983 -9.73 20.86 -12.22
C ALA A 983 -10.25 21.46 -10.90
N ARG A 984 -11.57 21.66 -10.77
CA ARG A 984 -12.19 22.15 -9.52
C ARG A 984 -12.07 21.13 -8.39
N GLU A 985 -12.25 19.84 -8.68
CA GLU A 985 -12.04 18.76 -7.72
C GLU A 985 -10.59 18.76 -7.20
N MET A 986 -9.61 18.90 -8.09
CA MET A 986 -8.19 18.99 -7.72
C MET A 986 -7.86 20.24 -6.90
N ALA A 987 -8.40 21.40 -7.26
CA ALA A 987 -8.23 22.63 -6.50
C ALA A 987 -8.84 22.52 -5.09
N ARG A 988 -10.04 21.91 -4.97
CA ARG A 988 -10.71 21.72 -3.67
C ARG A 988 -9.98 20.76 -2.76
N ALA A 989 -9.35 19.72 -3.31
CA ALA A 989 -8.46 18.85 -2.55
C ALA A 989 -7.27 19.61 -1.94
N LYS A 990 -6.88 20.76 -2.51
CA LYS A 990 -5.87 21.70 -1.98
C LYS A 990 -6.47 22.90 -1.24
N GLY A 991 -7.74 22.84 -0.83
CA GLY A 991 -8.38 23.88 -0.02
C GLY A 991 -8.80 25.14 -0.76
N ALA A 992 -8.86 25.13 -2.09
CA ALA A 992 -9.25 26.28 -2.91
C ALA A 992 -10.37 25.92 -3.92
N ASP A 993 -11.13 26.91 -4.42
CA ASP A 993 -12.00 26.72 -5.59
C ASP A 993 -11.51 27.59 -6.74
N VAL A 994 -11.77 27.14 -7.98
CA VAL A 994 -11.45 27.85 -9.22
C VAL A 994 -12.74 28.07 -10.03
N PRO A 995 -13.67 28.91 -9.53
CA PRO A 995 -15.06 28.93 -9.99
C PRO A 995 -15.25 29.47 -11.41
N ASP A 996 -14.35 30.33 -11.88
CA ASP A 996 -14.39 30.96 -13.21
C ASP A 996 -13.33 30.40 -14.17
N ILE A 997 -12.80 29.19 -13.92
CA ILE A 997 -11.76 28.56 -14.77
C ILE A 997 -12.18 28.48 -16.26
N ALA A 998 -13.47 28.35 -16.53
CA ALA A 998 -14.04 28.31 -17.90
C ALA A 998 -14.13 29.70 -18.56
N ARG A 999 -13.82 30.78 -17.84
CA ARG A 999 -13.88 32.17 -18.29
C ARG A 999 -12.51 32.85 -18.31
N LEU A 1000 -11.44 32.13 -17.98
CA LEU A 1000 -10.08 32.66 -18.00
C LEU A 1000 -9.68 33.09 -19.41
N GLY A 1001 -9.02 34.25 -19.51
CA GLY A 1001 -8.40 34.71 -20.75
C GLY A 1001 -7.12 33.94 -21.08
N THR A 1002 -6.63 34.08 -22.31
CA THR A 1002 -5.30 33.56 -22.70
C THR A 1002 -4.21 34.21 -21.84
N GLY A 1003 -3.33 33.40 -21.24
CA GLY A 1003 -2.28 33.89 -20.33
C GLY A 1003 -2.77 34.15 -18.90
N GLU A 1004 -4.04 33.84 -18.59
CA GLU A 1004 -4.58 33.88 -17.24
C GLU A 1004 -4.62 32.47 -16.65
N PHE A 1005 -4.09 32.33 -15.44
CA PHE A 1005 -4.03 31.05 -14.74
C PHE A 1005 -4.40 31.23 -13.27
N TYR A 1006 -4.97 30.19 -12.67
CA TYR A 1006 -4.86 30.01 -11.23
C TYR A 1006 -3.53 29.35 -10.92
N ALA A 1007 -2.71 29.97 -10.09
CA ALA A 1007 -1.42 29.44 -9.66
C ALA A 1007 -1.45 29.12 -8.16
N SER A 1008 -0.84 28.01 -7.77
CA SER A 1008 -0.53 27.66 -6.39
C SER A 1008 0.89 27.11 -6.31
N GLY A 1009 1.54 27.29 -5.18
CA GLY A 1009 2.89 26.79 -4.99
C GLY A 1009 3.33 26.85 -3.54
N GLU A 1010 4.57 26.46 -3.29
CA GLU A 1010 5.15 26.58 -1.97
C GLU A 1010 5.26 28.05 -1.57
N GLY A 1011 4.77 28.40 -0.38
CA GLY A 1011 4.79 29.78 0.11
C GLY A 1011 3.67 30.70 -0.40
N PHE A 1012 2.74 30.25 -1.25
CA PHE A 1012 1.55 31.04 -1.60
C PHE A 1012 0.31 30.19 -1.95
N ALA A 1013 -0.85 30.65 -1.48
CA ALA A 1013 -2.14 30.02 -1.76
C ALA A 1013 -2.58 30.23 -3.22
N PHE A 1014 -3.60 29.46 -3.64
CA PHE A 1014 -4.23 29.62 -4.96
C PHE A 1014 -4.63 31.07 -5.21
N ARG A 1015 -4.07 31.66 -6.26
CA ARG A 1015 -4.44 33.01 -6.72
C ARG A 1015 -4.47 33.09 -8.23
N LYS A 1016 -5.34 33.95 -8.75
CA LYS A 1016 -5.42 34.23 -10.18
C LYS A 1016 -4.25 35.13 -10.59
N VAL A 1017 -3.55 34.77 -11.66
CA VAL A 1017 -2.34 35.44 -12.14
C VAL A 1017 -2.40 35.65 -13.65
N ARG A 1018 -1.72 36.70 -14.12
CA ARG A 1018 -1.44 36.95 -15.53
C ARG A 1018 0.03 36.67 -15.81
N THR A 1019 0.29 35.75 -16.72
CA THR A 1019 1.65 35.37 -17.13
C THR A 1019 2.06 36.18 -18.36
N PRO A 1020 3.29 36.70 -18.44
CA PRO A 1020 3.75 37.46 -19.59
C PRO A 1020 4.00 36.54 -20.79
N LEU A 1021 4.22 37.14 -21.97
CA LEU A 1021 4.71 36.38 -23.12
C LEU A 1021 6.13 35.83 -22.86
N CYS A 1022 6.46 34.74 -23.57
CA CYS A 1022 7.79 34.15 -23.57
C CYS A 1022 8.82 35.07 -24.27
N LEU A 1023 10.08 34.92 -23.89
CA LEU A 1023 11.23 35.68 -24.37
C LEU A 1023 11.63 35.28 -25.81
N SER A 1024 11.34 34.05 -26.21
CA SER A 1024 11.54 33.56 -27.59
C SER A 1024 10.25 33.60 -28.43
N HIS A 1025 10.41 33.70 -29.75
CA HIS A 1025 9.32 33.86 -30.70
C HIS A 1025 8.30 32.71 -30.64
N HIS A 1026 7.03 33.07 -30.43
CA HIS A 1026 5.90 32.14 -30.39
C HIS A 1026 4.82 32.53 -31.41
N PRO A 1027 4.88 31.98 -32.64
CA PRO A 1027 3.84 32.17 -33.64
C PRO A 1027 2.62 31.26 -33.38
N LYS A 1028 1.51 31.54 -34.07
CA LYS A 1028 0.25 30.80 -33.91
C LYS A 1028 0.30 29.34 -34.39
N SER A 1029 1.27 28.97 -35.22
CA SER A 1029 1.38 27.65 -35.82
C SER A 1029 2.67 26.93 -35.41
N PRO A 1030 2.62 25.62 -35.11
CA PRO A 1030 3.83 24.82 -34.86
C PRO A 1030 4.73 24.77 -36.10
N LEU A 1031 5.96 24.28 -35.92
CA LEU A 1031 6.82 23.97 -37.06
C LEU A 1031 6.30 22.73 -37.81
N THR A 1032 6.46 22.71 -39.12
CA THR A 1032 6.27 21.48 -39.91
C THR A 1032 7.40 20.49 -39.60
N THR A 1033 7.18 19.22 -39.89
CA THR A 1033 8.20 18.17 -39.72
C THR A 1033 9.51 18.50 -40.46
N GLU A 1034 9.40 19.07 -41.66
CA GLU A 1034 10.55 19.46 -42.49
C GLU A 1034 11.33 20.61 -41.83
N GLU A 1035 10.62 21.65 -41.35
CA GLU A 1035 11.24 22.77 -40.65
C GLU A 1035 11.95 22.33 -39.35
N VAL A 1036 11.39 21.38 -38.60
CA VAL A 1036 12.04 20.80 -37.39
C VAL A 1036 13.34 20.09 -37.77
N VAL A 1037 13.32 19.28 -38.83
CA VAL A 1037 14.49 18.52 -39.30
C VAL A 1037 15.59 19.46 -39.81
N ASP A 1038 15.23 20.46 -40.61
CA ASP A 1038 16.19 21.44 -41.11
C ASP A 1038 16.80 22.27 -39.98
N ARG A 1039 16.01 22.63 -38.95
CA ARG A 1039 16.51 23.29 -37.74
C ARG A 1039 17.48 22.40 -36.96
N ALA A 1040 17.15 21.13 -36.78
CA ALA A 1040 18.03 20.17 -36.12
C ALA A 1040 19.36 20.00 -36.89
N ARG A 1041 19.31 20.09 -38.23
CA ARG A 1041 20.50 20.07 -39.10
C ARG A 1041 21.35 21.34 -38.97
N ALA A 1042 20.73 22.52 -39.01
CA ALA A 1042 21.43 23.81 -39.00
C ALA A 1042 22.29 24.06 -37.75
N ALA A 1043 21.98 23.39 -36.63
CA ALA A 1043 22.78 23.48 -35.41
C ALA A 1043 24.06 22.62 -35.44
N ARG A 1044 24.22 21.73 -36.44
CA ARG A 1044 25.25 20.68 -36.55
C ARG A 1044 26.58 21.20 -37.12
N ASP A 1045 26.53 22.36 -37.78
CA ASP A 1045 27.67 23.19 -38.19
C ASP A 1045 27.89 24.30 -37.16
#